data_AF-A0A9P6V1Q2-F1
#
_entry.id   AF-A0A9P6V1Q2-F1
#
_cell.length_a   1.000
_cell.length_b   1.000
_cell.length_c   1.000
_cell.angle_alpha   90.00
_cell.angle_beta   90.00
_cell.angle_gamma   90.00
#
_symmetry.space_group_name_H-M   'P 1'
#
loop_
_entity.id
_entity.type
_entity.pdbx_description
1 polymer ?
#
loop_
_entity_poly.entity_id
_entity_poly.type
_entity_poly.pdbx_seq_one_letter_code
_entity_poly.pdbx_strand_id
1 'polypeptide(L)'
;MLIKTLSAVLSHDSPVFICGLKSSGDIAIEPYSKVYIAGRDLDAYPLLKKALHAVINLAENVPGVILAELPYVGGTLGLSPRILTSSLLMSILHEYKNQWSSTADAATRVEMVKYCLQDDNAVSLVGLPLLPLAEGSWVEFSLEKAQERFHVSQEVFCVLSVSNKSLVDLDVEGYPFDEIECGYRAASKSSNKPNMYWSSMPPSLVAQRIKNFFKLEVYQNGITPTGRVSRTPDQFPSDKWLIDFWNMAHSLPDEEDLEDLLYELVGVPLIPLNRGYLAPLSEDRLALYLNADKSEASAAQKALEIMDLRLECGVFREISVDSMLPLRRYLVDVSVVPRVFSVLSNVDPSLYQQLSPEDCHYIQLYLTTYLPPTAALDSQQRKVLRYLPVFETYDDPRLVPLDASSESKSKTWHVAKGYRHSLQPWMPTSINLLAEDQPMKNHIQALFKIPILSKAEYLHLLISQLEDCPESEWDSILSELLHGYYELKNKADFSHLLRNFAFVQVKARSTYEDPTTTVRIKPGSAVDGSLSLFFMDEEAVFPARAYAQAAFRGPLEELGMMHEFNPSFVEERMSTLFGQSSHGRGASHKKAAHVLYDRLNNLFSKEFMSENLLSKILSMSWLYVDSDELCCPRECRPKEDRCLVGGQMPISEFSPSNALLRERMGWTSAPPLDKVLAHFLSLIEQESTVNNNYHSRLEDHDVAQIYKYLAAKVQDHTSLAAIKMALHGIPWILVSGRMYTVDRVAFRMDHNLSPHFAQVPSSSLDGLYRSLG
;
A
#
# COMPACT_ATOMS: atom_id res chain seq x y z
N MET A 1 -39.25 92.66 7.95
CA MET A 1 -40.52 92.02 7.52
C MET A 1 -40.56 90.55 7.95
N LEU A 2 -39.50 89.78 7.67
CA LEU A 2 -39.33 88.37 8.04
C LEU A 2 -39.60 88.03 9.53
N ILE A 3 -38.99 88.77 10.47
CA ILE A 3 -39.20 88.58 11.93
C ILE A 3 -40.66 88.80 12.32
N LYS A 4 -41.30 89.87 11.80
CA LYS A 4 -42.74 90.12 12.03
C LYS A 4 -43.63 89.02 11.46
N THR A 5 -43.25 88.43 10.33
CA THR A 5 -43.99 87.32 9.70
C THR A 5 -43.83 86.03 10.50
N LEU A 6 -42.61 85.72 10.95
CA LEU A 6 -42.30 84.54 11.75
C LEU A 6 -42.85 84.62 13.20
N SER A 7 -42.75 85.78 13.87
CA SER A 7 -43.40 85.99 15.17
C SER A 7 -44.93 85.89 15.08
N ALA A 8 -45.54 86.38 13.99
CA ALA A 8 -46.99 86.26 13.78
C ALA A 8 -47.46 84.82 13.48
N VAL A 9 -46.60 83.98 12.89
CA VAL A 9 -46.83 82.55 12.66
C VAL A 9 -46.89 81.76 13.98
N LEU A 10 -46.12 82.18 15.00
CA LEU A 10 -46.04 81.48 16.29
C LEU A 10 -46.94 82.06 17.37
N SER A 11 -47.30 83.34 17.29
CA SER A 11 -48.02 84.02 18.37
C SER A 11 -49.54 83.93 18.27
N HIS A 12 -50.12 83.68 17.08
CA HIS A 12 -51.56 83.83 16.85
C HIS A 12 -52.19 82.68 16.03
N ASP A 13 -53.42 82.36 16.42
CA ASP A 13 -54.38 81.33 15.96
C ASP A 13 -54.82 81.41 14.46
N SER A 14 -53.98 81.98 13.59
CA SER A 14 -54.27 82.23 12.16
C SER A 14 -53.68 81.14 11.24
N PRO A 15 -54.38 80.75 10.15
CA PRO A 15 -53.86 79.79 9.19
C PRO A 15 -52.66 80.38 8.44
N VAL A 16 -51.60 79.58 8.33
CA VAL A 16 -50.40 79.86 7.54
C VAL A 16 -50.43 78.86 6.39
N PHE A 17 -50.31 79.35 5.16
CA PHE A 17 -50.34 78.48 3.99
C PHE A 17 -48.91 78.04 3.69
N ILE A 18 -48.69 76.72 3.60
CA ILE A 18 -47.44 76.11 3.14
C ILE A 18 -47.72 75.64 1.70
N CYS A 19 -46.98 76.15 0.72
CA CYS A 19 -47.18 75.81 -0.68
C CYS A 19 -45.85 75.36 -1.32
N GLY A 20 -45.88 74.23 -2.02
CA GLY A 20 -44.83 73.81 -2.96
C GLY A 20 -45.21 74.10 -4.42
N LEU A 21 -44.22 74.23 -5.31
CA LEU A 21 -44.44 74.46 -6.75
C LEU A 21 -44.77 73.17 -7.53
N LYS A 22 -45.72 73.23 -8.48
CA LYS A 22 -45.93 72.16 -9.50
C LYS A 22 -44.74 72.12 -10.47
N SER A 23 -44.36 70.91 -10.87
CA SER A 23 -43.34 70.57 -11.89
C SER A 23 -43.63 71.07 -13.32
N SER A 24 -44.71 71.84 -13.53
CA SER A 24 -45.12 72.39 -14.83
C SER A 24 -45.06 73.92 -14.94
N GLY A 25 -44.53 74.64 -13.95
CA GLY A 25 -44.31 76.09 -14.05
C GLY A 25 -45.57 76.98 -14.03
N ASP A 26 -46.76 76.40 -13.87
CA ASP A 26 -48.02 77.15 -13.71
C ASP A 26 -48.42 77.24 -12.23
N ILE A 27 -48.67 78.48 -11.77
CA ILE A 27 -49.12 78.80 -10.41
C ILE A 27 -50.62 78.53 -10.33
N ALA A 28 -51.00 77.30 -9.97
CA ALA A 28 -52.35 76.94 -9.56
C ALA A 28 -52.32 76.24 -8.20
N ILE A 29 -53.06 76.80 -7.23
CA ILE A 29 -53.14 76.34 -5.85
C ILE A 29 -54.06 75.11 -5.79
N GLU A 30 -53.50 73.93 -5.54
CA GLU A 30 -54.24 72.72 -5.12
C GLU A 30 -53.48 71.98 -4.00
N PRO A 31 -54.17 71.36 -3.03
CA PRO A 31 -53.60 70.88 -1.77
C PRO A 31 -52.96 69.48 -1.88
N TYR A 32 -51.81 69.25 -1.23
CA TYR A 32 -51.20 67.92 -1.11
C TYR A 32 -51.50 67.30 0.27
N SER A 33 -52.24 66.19 0.24
CA SER A 33 -52.63 65.31 1.36
C SER A 33 -53.66 65.85 2.37
N LYS A 34 -54.48 64.93 2.89
CA LYS A 34 -55.76 65.14 3.61
C LYS A 34 -55.70 65.83 4.98
N VAL A 35 -54.61 66.48 5.39
CA VAL A 35 -54.54 67.13 6.71
C VAL A 35 -53.97 68.55 6.58
N TYR A 36 -54.85 69.52 6.78
CA TYR A 36 -54.55 70.95 6.92
C TYR A 36 -53.77 71.18 8.22
N ILE A 37 -52.72 72.00 8.21
CA ILE A 37 -52.05 72.45 9.44
C ILE A 37 -52.24 73.97 9.51
N ALA A 38 -53.22 74.41 10.29
CA ALA A 38 -53.33 75.82 10.67
C ALA A 38 -52.24 76.15 11.71
N GLY A 39 -51.96 77.42 11.99
CA GLY A 39 -51.01 77.80 13.06
C GLY A 39 -51.34 77.21 14.45
N ARG A 40 -52.56 76.68 14.63
CA ARG A 40 -53.04 75.94 15.81
C ARG A 40 -52.52 74.50 15.89
N ASP A 41 -52.11 73.92 14.77
CA ASP A 41 -51.61 72.54 14.65
C ASP A 41 -50.08 72.47 14.71
N LEU A 42 -49.37 73.60 14.85
CA LEU A 42 -47.95 73.63 15.18
C LEU A 42 -47.64 72.95 16.53
N ASP A 43 -48.64 72.84 17.41
CA ASP A 43 -48.55 72.04 18.65
C ASP A 43 -48.58 70.53 18.38
N ALA A 44 -49.10 70.08 17.24
CA ALA A 44 -49.03 68.68 16.79
C ALA A 44 -47.68 68.35 16.12
N TYR A 45 -46.89 69.36 15.75
CA TYR A 45 -45.53 69.24 15.19
C TYR A 45 -44.53 70.06 16.03
N PRO A 46 -44.33 69.70 17.31
CA PRO A 46 -43.62 70.51 18.30
C PRO A 46 -42.14 70.76 17.93
N LEU A 47 -41.53 69.90 17.13
CA LEU A 47 -40.16 70.02 16.66
C LEU A 47 -40.00 71.07 15.55
N LEU A 48 -40.94 71.15 14.61
CA LEU A 48 -40.99 72.23 13.61
C LEU A 48 -41.28 73.58 14.27
N LYS A 49 -42.17 73.59 15.28
CA LYS A 49 -42.41 74.76 16.13
C LYS A 49 -41.14 75.20 16.87
N LYS A 50 -40.34 74.26 17.38
CA LYS A 50 -39.05 74.51 18.06
C LYS A 50 -37.95 75.02 17.10
N ALA A 51 -37.88 74.46 15.88
CA ALA A 51 -36.99 74.93 14.81
C ALA A 51 -37.25 76.39 14.42
N LEU A 52 -38.53 76.72 14.21
CA LEU A 52 -38.97 78.06 13.84
C LEU A 52 -38.75 79.07 14.99
N HIS A 53 -38.95 78.67 16.25
CA HIS A 53 -38.57 79.49 17.41
C HIS A 53 -37.06 79.72 17.49
N ALA A 54 -36.24 78.70 17.22
CA ALA A 54 -34.78 78.85 17.20
C ALA A 54 -34.35 79.86 16.14
N VAL A 55 -34.88 79.77 14.92
CA VAL A 55 -34.62 80.72 13.83
C VAL A 55 -35.03 82.17 14.18
N ILE A 56 -36.12 82.37 14.91
CA ILE A 56 -36.58 83.71 15.31
C ILE A 56 -35.70 84.34 16.38
N ASN A 57 -35.33 83.57 17.41
CA ASN A 57 -34.42 84.04 18.47
C ASN A 57 -33.05 84.43 17.91
N LEU A 58 -32.67 83.86 16.77
CA LEU A 58 -31.43 84.14 16.05
C LEU A 58 -31.50 85.42 15.20
N ALA A 59 -32.68 85.73 14.65
CA ALA A 59 -32.93 86.96 13.89
C ALA A 59 -33.08 88.21 14.78
N GLU A 60 -33.33 88.08 16.09
CA GLU A 60 -33.49 89.21 17.02
C GLU A 60 -32.20 90.05 17.24
N ASN A 61 -31.03 89.58 16.79
CA ASN A 61 -29.74 90.27 17.01
C ASN A 61 -29.20 91.09 15.81
N VAL A 62 -30.00 91.41 14.80
CA VAL A 62 -29.56 92.25 13.66
C VAL A 62 -29.79 93.75 13.97
N PRO A 63 -28.76 94.63 13.95
CA PRO A 63 -28.93 96.06 14.18
C PRO A 63 -29.81 96.72 13.11
N GLY A 64 -30.83 97.48 13.55
CA GLY A 64 -31.92 98.01 12.72
C GLY A 64 -31.58 98.99 11.59
N VAL A 65 -30.29 99.19 11.26
CA VAL A 65 -29.83 100.17 10.25
C VAL A 65 -29.89 99.60 8.82
N ILE A 66 -29.83 98.28 8.63
CA ILE A 66 -29.95 97.65 7.30
C ILE A 66 -31.42 97.56 6.82
N LEU A 67 -32.39 97.66 7.75
CA LEU A 67 -33.82 97.59 7.46
C LEU A 67 -34.40 98.88 6.85
N ALA A 68 -33.64 99.98 6.81
CA ALA A 68 -34.12 101.29 6.35
C ALA A 68 -33.96 101.53 4.83
N GLU A 69 -33.13 100.76 4.13
CA GLU A 69 -32.76 101.03 2.72
C GLU A 69 -33.44 100.10 1.69
N LEU A 70 -34.54 99.44 2.04
CA LEU A 70 -35.31 98.60 1.09
C LEU A 70 -36.78 99.01 0.86
N PRO A 71 -37.07 100.24 0.39
CA PRO A 71 -38.37 100.52 -0.22
C PRO A 71 -38.24 101.02 -1.66
N TYR A 72 -37.99 100.13 -2.64
CA TYR A 72 -38.32 100.45 -4.05
C TYR A 72 -38.74 99.27 -4.95
N VAL A 73 -38.92 98.04 -4.45
CA VAL A 73 -39.28 96.91 -5.34
C VAL A 73 -40.64 96.27 -5.02
N GLY A 74 -41.38 96.75 -4.03
CA GLY A 74 -42.65 96.14 -3.58
C GLY A 74 -43.91 96.46 -4.39
N GLY A 75 -43.81 97.18 -5.52
CA GLY A 75 -44.98 97.76 -6.20
C GLY A 75 -45.68 96.87 -7.24
N THR A 76 -45.05 95.81 -7.76
CA THR A 76 -45.52 95.14 -8.99
C THR A 76 -45.93 93.67 -8.84
N LEU A 77 -45.87 93.11 -7.64
CA LEU A 77 -46.33 91.74 -7.38
C LEU A 77 -47.51 91.76 -6.40
N GLY A 78 -48.70 91.98 -6.94
CA GLY A 78 -49.93 91.76 -6.19
C GLY A 78 -50.07 90.28 -5.86
N LEU A 79 -49.73 89.88 -4.61
CA LEU A 79 -50.42 88.89 -3.76
C LEU A 79 -49.67 88.67 -2.41
N SER A 80 -50.33 89.12 -1.34
CA SER A 80 -50.41 88.70 0.10
C SER A 80 -49.18 88.28 0.95
N PRO A 81 -49.09 88.72 2.23
CA PRO A 81 -48.18 88.17 3.24
C PRO A 81 -48.72 86.83 3.80
N ARG A 82 -47.83 85.91 4.21
CA ARG A 82 -48.08 84.63 4.96
C ARG A 82 -47.95 83.32 4.17
N ILE A 83 -46.85 83.14 3.43
CA ILE A 83 -46.45 81.81 2.93
C ILE A 83 -44.98 81.60 3.29
N LEU A 84 -44.69 80.62 4.16
CA LEU A 84 -43.33 80.08 4.30
C LEU A 84 -43.18 79.09 3.15
N THR A 85 -42.39 79.43 2.13
CA THR A 85 -42.06 78.52 1.02
C THR A 85 -40.80 77.75 1.37
N SER A 86 -40.58 76.56 0.80
CA SER A 86 -39.32 75.83 0.98
C SER A 86 -38.11 76.69 0.58
N SER A 87 -38.20 77.42 -0.54
CA SER A 87 -37.22 78.45 -0.93
C SER A 87 -36.91 79.53 0.13
N LEU A 88 -37.92 80.01 0.87
CA LEU A 88 -37.72 81.01 1.93
C LEU A 88 -37.07 80.38 3.15
N LEU A 89 -37.51 79.17 3.56
CA LEU A 89 -36.87 78.44 4.67
C LEU A 89 -35.40 78.12 4.35
N MET A 90 -35.11 77.70 3.12
CA MET A 90 -33.75 77.44 2.66
C MET A 90 -32.84 78.67 2.77
N SER A 91 -33.34 79.84 2.35
CA SER A 91 -32.59 81.10 2.48
C SER A 91 -32.27 81.43 3.94
N ILE A 92 -33.24 81.19 4.84
CA ILE A 92 -33.09 81.39 6.28
C ILE A 92 -32.12 80.37 6.91
N LEU A 93 -32.23 79.10 6.54
CA LEU A 93 -31.33 78.06 7.04
C LEU A 93 -29.88 78.32 6.61
N HIS A 94 -29.67 78.86 5.41
CA HIS A 94 -28.35 79.31 4.95
C HIS A 94 -27.84 80.53 5.71
N GLU A 95 -28.68 81.55 5.91
CA GLU A 95 -28.32 82.81 6.60
C GLU A 95 -27.94 82.57 8.07
N TYR A 96 -28.68 81.70 8.77
CA TYR A 96 -28.50 81.44 10.21
C TYR A 96 -27.83 80.09 10.52
N LYS A 97 -27.20 79.46 9.52
CA LYS A 97 -26.56 78.12 9.60
C LYS A 97 -25.76 77.88 10.87
N ASN A 98 -24.86 78.79 11.22
CA ASN A 98 -23.93 78.63 12.35
C ASN A 98 -24.63 78.61 13.71
N GLN A 99 -25.88 79.09 13.76
CA GLN A 99 -26.58 79.33 15.00
C GLN A 99 -27.61 78.23 15.31
N TRP A 100 -28.34 77.73 14.30
CA TRP A 100 -29.27 76.60 14.51
C TRP A 100 -28.57 75.24 14.45
N SER A 101 -27.45 75.12 13.73
CA SER A 101 -26.73 73.85 13.57
C SER A 101 -26.22 73.28 14.90
N SER A 102 -25.88 74.12 15.88
CA SER A 102 -25.46 73.69 17.23
C SER A 102 -26.63 73.35 18.17
N THR A 103 -27.85 73.80 17.88
CA THR A 103 -29.00 73.71 18.79
C THR A 103 -30.09 72.74 18.32
N ALA A 104 -30.14 72.40 17.03
CA ALA A 104 -31.13 71.49 16.48
C ALA A 104 -30.84 70.03 16.89
N ASP A 105 -31.86 69.34 17.40
CA ASP A 105 -31.81 67.90 17.63
C ASP A 105 -32.06 67.11 16.33
N ALA A 106 -31.78 65.80 16.34
CA ALA A 106 -31.87 64.94 15.16
C ALA A 106 -33.28 64.98 14.52
N ALA A 107 -34.33 64.87 15.33
CA ALA A 107 -35.70 64.88 14.85
C ALA A 107 -36.09 66.23 14.23
N THR A 108 -35.60 67.35 14.77
CA THR A 108 -35.75 68.67 14.16
C THR A 108 -35.05 68.74 12.80
N ARG A 109 -33.84 68.19 12.67
CA ARG A 109 -33.10 68.18 11.39
C ARG A 109 -33.78 67.32 10.32
N VAL A 110 -34.35 66.17 10.69
CA VAL A 110 -35.15 65.32 9.78
C VAL A 110 -36.33 66.12 9.19
N GLU A 111 -37.09 66.81 10.03
CA GLU A 111 -38.24 67.61 9.58
C GLU A 111 -37.81 68.82 8.72
N MET A 112 -36.67 69.45 9.04
CA MET A 112 -36.08 70.47 8.18
C MET A 112 -35.81 69.92 6.77
N VAL A 113 -35.18 68.75 6.65
CA VAL A 113 -34.88 68.14 5.34
C VAL A 113 -36.15 67.83 4.56
N LYS A 114 -37.12 67.14 5.17
CA LYS A 114 -38.41 66.82 4.52
C LYS A 114 -39.11 68.07 3.99
N TYR A 115 -39.10 69.14 4.77
CA TYR A 115 -39.71 70.40 4.36
C TYR A 115 -38.95 71.05 3.20
N CYS A 116 -37.61 71.03 3.23
CA CYS A 116 -36.79 71.59 2.17
C CYS A 116 -36.96 70.86 0.83
N LEU A 117 -37.26 69.55 0.86
CA LEU A 117 -37.51 68.74 -0.33
C LEU A 117 -38.89 68.96 -0.99
N GLN A 118 -39.80 69.74 -0.39
CA GLN A 118 -41.16 69.97 -0.92
C GLN A 118 -41.23 70.68 -2.28
N ASP A 119 -40.19 71.42 -2.68
CA ASP A 119 -40.10 72.12 -3.97
C ASP A 119 -39.36 71.27 -5.05
N ASP A 120 -39.16 69.96 -4.81
CA ASP A 120 -38.39 69.01 -5.65
C ASP A 120 -36.94 69.46 -5.96
N ASN A 121 -36.44 70.48 -5.27
CA ASN A 121 -35.12 71.07 -5.53
C ASN A 121 -34.07 70.58 -4.52
N ALA A 122 -33.72 69.30 -4.61
CA ALA A 122 -32.68 68.69 -3.77
C ALA A 122 -31.31 69.38 -3.90
N VAL A 123 -31.02 70.10 -4.99
CA VAL A 123 -29.76 70.83 -5.24
C VAL A 123 -29.57 71.99 -4.25
N SER A 124 -30.67 72.56 -3.75
CA SER A 124 -30.62 73.69 -2.82
C SER A 124 -30.07 73.32 -1.43
N LEU A 125 -30.07 72.03 -1.07
CA LEU A 125 -29.56 71.52 0.22
C LEU A 125 -28.06 71.74 0.41
N VAL A 126 -27.30 71.95 -0.68
CA VAL A 126 -25.86 72.20 -0.66
C VAL A 126 -25.51 73.31 0.33
N GLY A 127 -24.63 72.99 1.29
CA GLY A 127 -24.16 73.90 2.33
C GLY A 127 -24.88 73.77 3.67
N LEU A 128 -25.99 73.03 3.77
CA LEU A 128 -26.72 72.84 5.03
C LEU A 128 -26.25 71.59 5.81
N PRO A 129 -25.93 71.69 7.12
CA PRO A 129 -25.50 70.58 7.98
C PRO A 129 -26.66 69.68 8.41
N LEU A 130 -27.26 69.00 7.43
CA LEU A 130 -28.48 68.22 7.58
C LEU A 130 -28.32 66.76 7.10
N LEU A 131 -27.11 66.33 6.73
CA LEU A 131 -26.82 64.94 6.39
C LEU A 131 -26.32 64.20 7.64
N PRO A 132 -27.01 63.16 8.13
CA PRO A 132 -26.58 62.42 9.30
C PRO A 132 -25.43 61.45 8.96
N LEU A 133 -24.43 61.39 9.82
CA LEU A 133 -23.37 60.38 9.78
C LEU A 133 -23.49 59.41 10.96
N ALA A 134 -23.11 58.15 10.76
CA ALA A 134 -23.24 57.06 11.74
C ALA A 134 -22.40 57.28 13.01
N GLU A 135 -21.44 58.21 12.97
CA GLU A 135 -20.70 58.66 14.16
C GLU A 135 -21.53 59.61 15.06
N GLY A 136 -22.78 59.88 14.69
CA GLY A 136 -23.71 60.77 15.38
C GLY A 136 -23.57 62.25 14.98
N SER A 137 -22.65 62.58 14.08
CA SER A 137 -22.43 63.94 13.58
C SER A 137 -23.39 64.27 12.43
N TRP A 138 -23.67 65.56 12.23
CA TRP A 138 -24.49 66.05 11.13
C TRP A 138 -23.64 66.97 10.27
N VAL A 139 -23.48 66.62 9.00
CA VAL A 139 -22.55 67.28 8.08
C VAL A 139 -23.26 67.99 6.94
N GLU A 140 -22.56 68.96 6.36
CA GLU A 140 -23.09 69.79 5.28
C GLU A 140 -23.25 69.02 3.99
N PHE A 141 -24.42 69.06 3.32
CA PHE A 141 -24.52 68.58 1.94
C PHE A 141 -23.46 69.27 1.06
N SER A 142 -22.53 68.51 0.49
CA SER A 142 -21.41 69.06 -0.29
C SER A 142 -21.06 68.09 -1.40
N LEU A 143 -21.03 68.60 -2.63
CA LEU A 143 -20.66 67.83 -3.82
C LEU A 143 -19.16 67.55 -3.89
N GLU A 144 -18.32 68.42 -3.30
CA GLU A 144 -16.87 68.26 -3.25
C GLU A 144 -16.47 67.12 -2.30
N LYS A 145 -17.20 66.95 -1.20
CA LYS A 145 -16.95 65.91 -0.18
C LYS A 145 -17.74 64.61 -0.40
N ALA A 146 -18.44 64.49 -1.53
CA ALA A 146 -19.25 63.32 -1.84
C ALA A 146 -18.44 62.01 -1.84
N GLN A 147 -17.19 62.05 -2.27
CA GLN A 147 -16.26 60.91 -2.29
C GLN A 147 -15.75 60.53 -0.88
N GLU A 148 -15.93 61.41 0.10
CA GLU A 148 -15.56 61.17 1.51
C GLU A 148 -16.74 60.69 2.35
N ARG A 149 -17.92 60.48 1.75
CA ARG A 149 -19.16 60.10 2.43
C ARG A 149 -19.84 58.99 1.69
N PHE A 150 -20.29 57.99 2.42
CA PHE A 150 -20.75 56.75 1.81
C PHE A 150 -22.14 56.40 2.28
N HIS A 151 -23.02 56.16 1.32
CA HIS A 151 -24.31 55.52 1.55
C HIS A 151 -24.18 54.08 1.08
N VAL A 152 -24.57 53.15 1.94
CA VAL A 152 -24.37 51.71 1.76
C VAL A 152 -25.69 50.98 1.98
N SER A 153 -25.75 49.68 1.67
CA SER A 153 -26.92 48.86 2.03
C SER A 153 -26.99 48.62 3.54
N GLN A 154 -28.16 48.21 4.04
CA GLN A 154 -28.33 47.90 5.46
C GLN A 154 -27.38 46.80 5.94
N GLU A 155 -27.11 45.79 5.09
CA GLU A 155 -26.21 44.69 5.41
C GLU A 155 -24.76 45.18 5.57
N VAL A 156 -24.29 46.05 4.66
CA VAL A 156 -22.95 46.67 4.74
C VAL A 156 -22.85 47.60 5.95
N PHE A 157 -23.91 48.35 6.24
CA PHE A 157 -23.98 49.25 7.40
C PHE A 157 -23.83 48.48 8.72
N CYS A 158 -24.55 47.37 8.90
CA CYS A 158 -24.47 46.52 10.09
C CYS A 158 -23.04 46.00 10.33
N VAL A 159 -22.36 45.53 9.28
CA VAL A 159 -20.98 45.02 9.36
C VAL A 159 -19.98 46.13 9.67
N LEU A 160 -20.14 47.31 9.06
CA LEU A 160 -19.27 48.46 9.27
C LEU A 160 -19.64 49.32 10.48
N SER A 161 -20.57 48.88 11.34
CA SER A 161 -20.83 49.51 12.66
C SER A 161 -19.59 49.61 13.55
N VAL A 162 -18.54 48.82 13.24
CA VAL A 162 -17.22 48.90 13.86
C VAL A 162 -16.41 50.14 13.42
N SER A 163 -16.80 50.77 12.31
CA SER A 163 -16.14 51.92 11.70
C SER A 163 -17.17 52.89 11.09
N ASN A 164 -17.79 53.67 11.96
CA ASN A 164 -18.85 54.61 11.59
C ASN A 164 -18.38 55.84 10.81
N LYS A 165 -17.07 56.03 10.65
CA LYS A 165 -16.49 57.23 10.02
C LYS A 165 -17.01 57.38 8.59
N SER A 166 -17.48 58.56 8.23
CA SER A 166 -17.93 58.87 6.86
C SER A 166 -19.09 58.02 6.32
N LEU A 167 -19.72 57.17 7.13
CA LEU A 167 -20.93 56.45 6.75
C LEU A 167 -22.14 57.34 7.01
N VAL A 168 -23.04 57.42 6.03
CA VAL A 168 -24.35 58.04 6.22
C VAL A 168 -25.18 57.14 7.14
N ASP A 169 -25.81 57.72 8.15
CA ASP A 169 -26.55 56.98 9.17
C ASP A 169 -27.92 56.53 8.66
N LEU A 170 -28.09 55.23 8.41
CA LEU A 170 -29.33 54.63 7.92
C LEU A 170 -30.38 54.43 9.03
N ASP A 171 -29.95 54.41 10.30
CA ASP A 171 -30.83 54.11 11.44
C ASP A 171 -31.59 55.36 11.93
N VAL A 172 -31.41 56.52 11.27
CA VAL A 172 -32.15 57.74 11.58
C VAL A 172 -33.59 57.61 11.12
N GLU A 173 -34.48 57.36 12.08
CA GLU A 173 -35.90 57.14 11.84
C GLU A 173 -36.55 58.30 11.06
N GLY A 174 -37.22 57.94 9.95
CA GLY A 174 -37.96 58.88 9.13
C GLY A 174 -37.11 59.83 8.29
N TYR A 175 -35.80 59.62 8.17
CA TYR A 175 -34.95 60.43 7.29
C TYR A 175 -35.29 60.16 5.80
N PRO A 176 -35.50 61.20 4.98
CA PRO A 176 -36.07 61.05 3.63
C PRO A 176 -35.03 60.69 2.55
N PHE A 177 -34.30 59.58 2.70
CA PHE A 177 -33.25 59.16 1.75
C PHE A 177 -33.77 59.01 0.31
N ASP A 178 -34.89 58.31 0.12
CA ASP A 178 -35.50 58.07 -1.19
C ASP A 178 -35.93 59.38 -1.87
N GLU A 179 -36.45 60.35 -1.09
CA GLU A 179 -36.90 61.64 -1.61
C GLU A 179 -35.72 62.51 -2.06
N ILE A 180 -34.59 62.47 -1.33
CA ILE A 180 -33.35 63.15 -1.73
C ILE A 180 -32.82 62.53 -3.04
N GLU A 181 -32.76 61.20 -3.12
CA GLU A 181 -32.31 60.52 -4.34
C GLU A 181 -33.23 60.80 -5.53
N CYS A 182 -34.54 60.74 -5.34
CA CYS A 182 -35.52 61.01 -6.40
C CYS A 182 -35.49 62.46 -6.88
N GLY A 183 -35.45 63.43 -5.96
CA GLY A 183 -35.37 64.85 -6.29
C GLY A 183 -34.09 65.21 -7.05
N TYR A 184 -32.97 64.56 -6.71
CA TYR A 184 -31.71 64.75 -7.43
C TYR A 184 -31.73 64.11 -8.84
N ARG A 185 -32.28 62.88 -8.96
CA ARG A 185 -32.45 62.20 -10.26
C ARG A 185 -33.40 62.97 -11.20
N ALA A 186 -34.41 63.66 -10.65
CA ALA A 186 -35.31 64.52 -11.41
C ALA A 186 -34.60 65.78 -11.96
N ALA A 187 -33.73 66.42 -11.16
CA ALA A 187 -32.94 67.58 -11.57
C ALA A 187 -31.84 67.25 -12.60
N SER A 188 -31.28 66.04 -12.54
CA SER A 188 -30.17 65.55 -13.38
C SER A 188 -30.53 65.26 -14.85
N LYS A 189 -31.81 65.16 -15.22
CA LYS A 189 -32.26 64.92 -16.61
C LYS A 189 -31.84 66.01 -17.63
N SER A 190 -31.22 67.11 -17.19
CA SER A 190 -30.83 68.25 -18.02
C SER A 190 -29.33 68.41 -18.32
N SER A 191 -28.43 67.62 -17.72
CA SER A 191 -26.98 67.68 -18.04
C SER A 191 -26.23 66.40 -17.66
N ASN A 192 -25.01 66.23 -18.20
CA ASN A 192 -24.11 65.09 -17.95
C ASN A 192 -24.10 64.67 -16.47
N LYS A 193 -24.27 63.35 -16.21
CA LYS A 193 -24.36 62.70 -14.89
C LYS A 193 -23.59 63.44 -13.79
N PRO A 194 -24.26 64.06 -12.80
CA PRO A 194 -23.58 64.76 -11.71
C PRO A 194 -23.45 63.90 -10.45
N ASN A 195 -22.44 64.25 -9.64
CA ASN A 195 -22.07 63.58 -8.38
C ASN A 195 -23.18 63.71 -7.33
N MET A 196 -23.63 62.59 -6.76
CA MET A 196 -24.54 62.58 -5.61
C MET A 196 -23.84 63.14 -4.35
N TYR A 197 -24.58 63.50 -3.29
CA TYR A 197 -23.98 64.08 -2.06
C TYR A 197 -23.13 63.11 -1.22
N TRP A 198 -23.23 61.84 -1.58
CA TRP A 198 -22.49 60.71 -1.07
C TRP A 198 -22.20 59.79 -2.24
N SER A 199 -21.22 58.91 -2.06
CA SER A 199 -20.85 57.88 -3.01
C SER A 199 -21.32 56.50 -2.52
N SER A 200 -21.47 55.56 -3.44
CA SER A 200 -21.53 54.14 -3.05
C SER A 200 -20.14 53.71 -2.62
N MET A 201 -20.03 52.92 -1.55
CA MET A 201 -18.75 52.39 -1.12
C MET A 201 -18.36 51.19 -2.00
N PRO A 202 -17.21 51.22 -2.70
CA PRO A 202 -16.74 50.06 -3.43
C PRO A 202 -16.36 48.92 -2.46
N PRO A 203 -16.53 47.65 -2.85
CA PRO A 203 -16.20 46.50 -1.99
C PRO A 203 -14.76 46.51 -1.46
N SER A 204 -13.81 46.97 -2.27
CA SER A 204 -12.41 47.12 -1.86
C SER A 204 -12.22 48.08 -0.68
N LEU A 205 -13.00 49.17 -0.61
CA LEU A 205 -12.95 50.11 0.51
C LEU A 205 -13.64 49.53 1.77
N VAL A 206 -14.70 48.74 1.60
CA VAL A 206 -15.32 47.97 2.70
C VAL A 206 -14.28 47.03 3.31
N ALA A 207 -13.59 46.24 2.48
CA ALA A 207 -12.54 45.33 2.91
C ALA A 207 -11.39 46.06 3.63
N GLN A 208 -10.91 47.19 3.08
CA GLN A 208 -9.85 47.99 3.72
C GLN A 208 -10.26 48.49 5.10
N ARG A 209 -11.50 48.94 5.28
CA ARG A 209 -12.00 49.38 6.59
C ARG A 209 -12.04 48.24 7.60
N ILE A 210 -12.54 47.08 7.20
CA ILE A 210 -12.56 45.87 8.04
C ILE A 210 -11.12 45.50 8.42
N LYS A 211 -10.22 45.39 7.43
CA LYS A 211 -8.81 45.02 7.65
C LYS A 211 -8.08 46.00 8.58
N ASN A 212 -8.31 47.29 8.43
CA ASN A 212 -7.74 48.32 9.30
C ASN A 212 -8.28 48.21 10.73
N PHE A 213 -9.58 47.94 10.90
CA PHE A 213 -10.16 47.70 12.21
C PHE A 213 -9.53 46.48 12.89
N PHE A 214 -9.43 45.35 12.18
CA PHE A 214 -8.74 44.16 12.70
C PHE A 214 -7.30 44.45 13.11
N LYS A 215 -6.57 45.22 12.31
CA LYS A 215 -5.17 45.58 12.59
C LYS A 215 -5.03 46.48 13.82
N LEU A 216 -5.94 47.42 14.04
CA LEU A 216 -5.85 48.40 15.12
C LEU A 216 -6.41 47.87 16.44
N GLU A 217 -7.55 47.19 16.39
CA GLU A 217 -8.36 46.88 17.58
C GLU A 217 -8.36 45.40 17.95
N VAL A 218 -8.03 44.49 17.02
CA VAL A 218 -8.13 43.03 17.25
C VAL A 218 -6.75 42.38 17.40
N TYR A 219 -5.78 42.79 16.57
CA TYR A 219 -4.45 42.17 16.57
C TYR A 219 -3.54 42.76 17.63
N GLN A 220 -2.92 41.90 18.44
CA GLN A 220 -1.91 42.31 19.42
C GLN A 220 -0.72 42.95 18.68
N ASN A 221 -0.43 44.22 18.97
CA ASN A 221 0.63 45.03 18.36
C ASN A 221 0.52 45.20 16.83
N GLY A 222 -0.67 45.03 16.25
CA GLY A 222 -0.90 45.21 14.81
C GLY A 222 -0.29 44.14 13.90
N ILE A 223 0.08 42.98 14.46
CA ILE A 223 0.64 41.85 13.72
C ILE A 223 -0.49 40.92 13.27
N THR A 224 -0.63 40.72 11.96
CA THR A 224 -1.61 39.78 11.41
C THR A 224 -1.25 38.34 11.79
N PRO A 225 -2.14 37.61 12.48
CA PRO A 225 -1.90 36.22 12.83
C PRO A 225 -1.82 35.38 11.54
N THR A 226 -0.78 34.57 11.45
CA THR A 226 -0.56 33.70 10.28
C THR A 226 -1.33 32.39 10.38
N GLY A 227 -1.87 32.03 11.56
CA GLY A 227 -2.55 30.77 11.84
C GLY A 227 -3.94 30.94 12.43
N ARG A 228 -4.46 29.89 13.09
CA ARG A 228 -5.76 29.93 13.77
C ARG A 228 -5.67 30.81 15.01
N VAL A 229 -6.72 31.58 15.27
CA VAL A 229 -6.82 32.47 16.43
C VAL A 229 -7.85 31.91 17.40
N SER A 230 -7.46 31.68 18.65
CA SER A 230 -8.40 31.31 19.73
C SER A 230 -9.23 32.52 20.14
N ARG A 231 -10.53 32.34 20.30
CA ARG A 231 -11.49 33.40 20.60
C ARG A 231 -12.59 32.90 21.53
N THR A 232 -13.09 33.76 22.41
CA THR A 232 -14.35 33.50 23.13
C THR A 232 -15.56 34.05 22.37
N PRO A 233 -16.77 33.48 22.53
CA PRO A 233 -17.98 33.93 21.83
C PRO A 233 -18.28 35.43 21.99
N ASP A 234 -17.89 36.02 23.13
CA ASP A 234 -18.13 37.42 23.45
C ASP A 234 -17.06 38.38 22.90
N GLN A 235 -15.89 37.87 22.49
CA GLN A 235 -14.83 38.69 21.87
C GLN A 235 -15.17 39.00 20.42
N PHE A 236 -14.70 40.15 19.92
CA PHE A 236 -14.83 40.51 18.51
C PHE A 236 -13.85 39.72 17.62
N PRO A 237 -14.21 39.30 16.39
CA PRO A 237 -15.51 39.46 15.72
C PRO A 237 -16.58 38.55 16.31
N SER A 238 -17.69 39.09 16.82
CA SER A 238 -18.73 38.29 17.49
C SER A 238 -19.38 37.27 16.54
N ASP A 239 -20.04 36.23 17.07
CA ASP A 239 -20.72 35.25 16.21
C ASP A 239 -21.86 35.91 15.41
N LYS A 240 -22.55 36.88 16.03
CA LYS A 240 -23.52 37.73 15.33
C LYS A 240 -22.87 38.51 14.19
N TRP A 241 -21.73 39.17 14.46
CA TRP A 241 -21.04 39.96 13.43
C TRP A 241 -20.53 39.09 12.27
N LEU A 242 -20.07 37.86 12.54
CA LEU A 242 -19.65 36.93 11.49
C LEU A 242 -20.82 36.51 10.60
N ILE A 243 -21.99 36.27 11.19
CA ILE A 243 -23.22 36.00 10.43
C ILE A 243 -23.58 37.21 9.57
N ASP A 244 -23.60 38.41 10.15
CA ASP A 244 -23.89 39.65 9.44
C ASP A 244 -22.89 39.88 8.28
N PHE A 245 -21.60 39.57 8.49
CA PHE A 245 -20.56 39.65 7.46
C PHE A 245 -20.81 38.71 6.29
N TRP A 246 -21.09 37.44 6.56
CA TRP A 246 -21.31 36.45 5.50
C TRP A 246 -22.64 36.66 4.76
N ASN A 247 -23.67 37.15 5.46
CA ASN A 247 -24.94 37.56 4.84
C ASN A 247 -24.75 38.80 3.96
N MET A 248 -23.97 39.79 4.40
CA MET A 248 -23.57 40.94 3.57
C MET A 248 -22.78 40.51 2.34
N ALA A 249 -21.81 39.61 2.48
CA ALA A 249 -21.05 39.10 1.36
C ALA A 249 -21.97 38.40 0.33
N HIS A 250 -23.03 37.72 0.80
CA HIS A 250 -24.03 37.12 -0.08
C HIS A 250 -24.96 38.12 -0.75
N SER A 251 -25.24 39.27 -0.12
CA SER A 251 -26.16 40.30 -0.66
C SER A 251 -25.52 41.19 -1.74
N LEU A 252 -24.21 41.05 -1.99
CA LEU A 252 -23.54 41.77 -3.07
C LEU A 252 -24.10 41.37 -4.45
N PRO A 253 -24.33 42.34 -5.35
CA PRO A 253 -25.06 42.11 -6.60
C PRO A 253 -24.27 41.32 -7.65
N ASP A 254 -22.94 41.48 -7.69
CA ASP A 254 -22.06 40.89 -8.71
C ASP A 254 -21.00 39.97 -8.08
N GLU A 255 -20.65 38.86 -8.75
CA GLU A 255 -19.59 37.95 -8.29
C GLU A 255 -18.20 38.62 -8.29
N GLU A 256 -17.95 39.57 -9.19
CA GLU A 256 -16.69 40.35 -9.23
C GLU A 256 -16.53 41.19 -7.96
N ASP A 257 -17.61 41.81 -7.48
CA ASP A 257 -17.61 42.62 -6.24
C ASP A 257 -17.30 41.76 -5.00
N LEU A 258 -17.82 40.52 -4.97
CA LEU A 258 -17.53 39.56 -3.92
C LEU A 258 -16.05 39.12 -3.94
N GLU A 259 -15.50 38.86 -5.13
CA GLU A 259 -14.09 38.50 -5.28
C GLU A 259 -13.16 39.64 -4.85
N ASP A 260 -13.46 40.88 -5.25
CA ASP A 260 -12.69 42.06 -4.85
C ASP A 260 -12.71 42.26 -3.32
N LEU A 261 -13.87 42.06 -2.68
CA LEU A 261 -14.00 42.11 -1.22
C LEU A 261 -13.13 41.04 -0.55
N LEU A 262 -13.25 39.79 -0.98
CA LEU A 262 -12.58 38.65 -0.35
C LEU A 262 -11.08 38.65 -0.60
N TYR A 263 -10.63 39.09 -1.77
CA TYR A 263 -9.21 39.22 -2.14
C TYR A 263 -8.48 40.18 -1.20
N GLU A 264 -9.07 41.34 -0.90
CA GLU A 264 -8.49 42.31 0.02
C GLU A 264 -8.46 41.81 1.49
N LEU A 265 -9.35 40.89 1.84
CA LEU A 265 -9.47 40.27 3.17
C LEU A 265 -8.67 38.98 3.35
N VAL A 266 -7.87 38.56 2.35
CA VAL A 266 -6.98 37.39 2.49
C VAL A 266 -6.08 37.55 3.73
N GLY A 267 -6.03 36.50 4.54
CA GLY A 267 -5.30 36.47 5.81
C GLY A 267 -6.10 36.93 7.04
N VAL A 268 -7.28 37.54 6.88
CA VAL A 268 -8.12 37.97 8.01
C VAL A 268 -8.89 36.76 8.58
N PRO A 269 -8.90 36.54 9.91
CA PRO A 269 -9.53 35.37 10.54
C PRO A 269 -11.06 35.50 10.57
N LEU A 270 -11.72 35.05 9.51
CA LEU A 270 -13.17 35.18 9.29
C LEU A 270 -13.90 33.83 9.19
N ILE A 271 -13.18 32.71 9.13
CA ILE A 271 -13.77 31.38 9.01
C ILE A 271 -13.96 30.79 10.42
N PRO A 272 -15.19 30.57 10.90
CA PRO A 272 -15.45 29.96 12.20
C PRO A 272 -15.08 28.49 12.20
N LEU A 273 -14.22 28.10 13.14
CA LEU A 273 -13.84 26.71 13.37
C LEU A 273 -14.41 26.22 14.71
N ASN A 274 -14.40 24.90 14.88
CA ASN A 274 -14.72 24.26 16.15
C ASN A 274 -13.79 24.74 17.27
N ARG A 275 -14.24 24.55 18.52
CA ARG A 275 -13.51 24.91 19.75
C ARG A 275 -13.15 26.39 19.90
N GLY A 276 -13.93 27.28 19.26
CA GLY A 276 -13.75 28.72 19.40
C GLY A 276 -12.55 29.28 18.64
N TYR A 277 -12.09 28.60 17.60
CA TYR A 277 -11.02 29.11 16.74
C TYR A 277 -11.59 29.85 15.51
N LEU A 278 -10.82 30.81 15.00
CA LEU A 278 -11.05 31.42 13.69
C LEU A 278 -9.86 31.13 12.77
N ALA A 279 -10.16 30.71 11.54
CA ALA A 279 -9.15 30.54 10.49
C ALA A 279 -9.10 31.77 9.55
N PRO A 280 -7.90 32.13 9.08
CA PRO A 280 -7.71 33.18 8.08
C PRO A 280 -8.33 32.77 6.73
N LEU A 281 -8.88 33.73 5.99
CA LEU A 281 -9.25 33.54 4.59
C LEU A 281 -8.00 33.18 3.77
N SER A 282 -7.93 31.94 3.31
CA SER A 282 -6.81 31.42 2.54
C SER A 282 -7.25 30.20 1.74
N GLU A 283 -6.94 30.19 0.45
CA GLU A 283 -7.16 29.01 -0.41
C GLU A 283 -6.18 27.86 -0.11
N ASP A 284 -5.04 28.17 0.53
CA ASP A 284 -4.04 27.16 0.95
C ASP A 284 -4.41 26.44 2.24
N ARG A 285 -5.26 27.06 3.09
CA ARG A 285 -5.62 26.58 4.43
C ARG A 285 -7.11 26.39 4.57
N LEU A 286 -7.62 25.43 3.81
CA LEU A 286 -9.04 25.11 3.75
C LEU A 286 -9.54 24.46 5.05
N ALA A 287 -10.81 24.72 5.37
CA ALA A 287 -11.50 24.09 6.50
C ALA A 287 -12.42 22.95 6.01
N LEU A 288 -12.50 21.89 6.81
CA LEU A 288 -13.33 20.72 6.55
C LEU A 288 -14.75 20.95 7.07
N TYR A 289 -15.75 20.48 6.32
CA TYR A 289 -17.13 20.47 6.78
C TYR A 289 -17.88 19.25 6.24
N LEU A 290 -18.99 18.91 6.86
CA LEU A 290 -19.88 17.85 6.41
C LEU A 290 -21.21 18.48 5.97
N ASN A 291 -21.65 18.18 4.75
CA ASN A 291 -22.96 18.63 4.28
C ASN A 291 -24.08 17.76 4.87
N ALA A 292 -25.01 18.37 5.61
CA ALA A 292 -26.08 17.70 6.34
C ALA A 292 -27.07 16.92 5.45
N ASP A 293 -27.17 17.28 4.17
CA ASP A 293 -28.11 16.63 3.22
C ASP A 293 -27.75 15.18 2.86
N LYS A 294 -26.59 14.68 3.30
CA LYS A 294 -26.13 13.30 3.03
C LYS A 294 -26.45 12.40 4.24
N SER A 295 -27.68 11.89 4.27
CA SER A 295 -28.33 11.10 5.35
C SER A 295 -27.65 9.78 5.80
N GLU A 296 -26.44 9.43 5.34
CA GLU A 296 -25.73 8.17 5.71
C GLU A 296 -24.42 8.42 6.49
N ALA A 297 -24.20 9.63 7.01
CA ALA A 297 -22.88 10.14 7.37
C ALA A 297 -22.26 9.70 8.72
N SER A 298 -22.57 8.53 9.29
CA SER A 298 -21.96 8.12 10.58
C SER A 298 -20.44 7.99 10.48
N ALA A 299 -19.92 7.41 9.39
CA ALA A 299 -18.49 7.26 9.16
C ALA A 299 -17.81 8.61 8.84
N ALA A 300 -18.44 9.46 8.03
CA ALA A 300 -17.90 10.79 7.70
C ALA A 300 -17.88 11.72 8.92
N GLN A 301 -18.91 11.67 9.77
CA GLN A 301 -18.96 12.43 11.02
C GLN A 301 -17.84 11.98 11.96
N LYS A 302 -17.64 10.67 12.13
CA LYS A 302 -16.54 10.13 12.95
C LYS A 302 -15.18 10.49 12.38
N ALA A 303 -14.98 10.40 11.07
CA ALA A 303 -13.75 10.85 10.42
C ALA A 303 -13.50 12.35 10.64
N LEU A 304 -14.55 13.18 10.58
CA LEU A 304 -14.45 14.61 10.86
C LEU A 304 -14.05 14.91 12.31
N GLU A 305 -14.63 14.20 13.28
CA GLU A 305 -14.24 14.28 14.68
C GLU A 305 -12.76 13.90 14.89
N ILE A 306 -12.29 12.83 14.25
CA ILE A 306 -10.89 12.39 14.32
C ILE A 306 -9.96 13.43 13.69
N MET A 307 -10.33 13.97 12.52
CA MET A 307 -9.55 15.02 11.85
C MET A 307 -9.45 16.29 12.72
N ASP A 308 -10.51 16.67 13.43
CA ASP A 308 -10.49 17.80 14.37
C ASP A 308 -9.67 17.52 15.64
N LEU A 309 -9.88 16.36 16.28
CA LEU A 309 -9.35 16.04 17.62
C LEU A 309 -7.94 15.49 17.62
N ARG A 310 -7.57 14.70 16.61
CA ARG A 310 -6.29 13.98 16.55
C ARG A 310 -5.32 14.54 15.54
N LEU A 311 -5.83 15.02 14.40
CA LEU A 311 -4.99 15.53 13.30
C LEU A 311 -4.95 17.06 13.25
N GLU A 312 -5.56 17.73 14.23
CA GLU A 312 -5.61 19.19 14.38
C GLU A 312 -6.06 19.91 13.10
N CYS A 313 -6.90 19.29 12.27
CA CYS A 313 -7.45 19.90 11.07
C CYS A 313 -8.50 20.95 11.43
N GLY A 314 -8.68 21.95 10.57
CA GLY A 314 -9.62 23.03 10.82
C GLY A 314 -11.00 22.56 10.42
N VAL A 315 -11.87 22.25 11.39
CA VAL A 315 -13.26 21.89 11.10
C VAL A 315 -14.15 23.10 11.24
N PHE A 316 -14.90 23.41 10.19
CA PHE A 316 -15.86 24.50 10.15
C PHE A 316 -16.95 24.28 11.20
N ARG A 317 -17.18 25.29 12.03
CA ARG A 317 -18.30 25.33 12.97
C ARG A 317 -19.49 25.94 12.25
N GLU A 318 -20.56 25.17 12.12
CA GLU A 318 -21.78 25.62 11.46
C GLU A 318 -22.34 26.89 12.13
N ILE A 319 -22.61 27.89 11.30
CA ILE A 319 -23.23 29.16 11.68
C ILE A 319 -24.46 29.38 10.78
N SER A 320 -25.52 29.98 11.34
CA SER A 320 -26.77 30.23 10.63
C SER A 320 -26.63 31.39 9.64
N VAL A 321 -26.01 31.13 8.49
CA VAL A 321 -25.90 32.07 7.37
C VAL A 321 -26.95 31.79 6.31
N ASP A 322 -27.40 32.85 5.62
CA ASP A 322 -28.46 32.75 4.61
C ASP A 322 -28.00 31.92 3.38
N SER A 323 -26.71 31.94 3.09
CA SER A 323 -26.11 31.16 2.01
C SER A 323 -24.66 30.78 2.31
N MET A 324 -24.32 29.52 2.06
CA MET A 324 -22.95 29.00 2.16
C MET A 324 -22.11 29.30 0.91
N LEU A 325 -22.67 29.90 -0.14
CA LEU A 325 -21.97 30.13 -1.42
C LEU A 325 -20.65 30.89 -1.26
N PRO A 326 -20.56 32.02 -0.53
CA PRO A 326 -19.30 32.75 -0.37
C PRO A 326 -18.22 31.95 0.39
N LEU A 327 -18.64 31.02 1.25
CA LEU A 327 -17.76 30.18 2.06
C LEU A 327 -17.20 28.99 1.27
N ARG A 328 -17.85 28.53 0.19
CA ARG A 328 -17.50 27.28 -0.52
C ARG A 328 -16.05 27.23 -1.01
N ARG A 329 -15.45 28.37 -1.34
CA ARG A 329 -14.05 28.44 -1.81
C ARG A 329 -13.04 28.04 -0.74
N TYR A 330 -13.38 28.30 0.53
CA TYR A 330 -12.52 28.03 1.69
C TYR A 330 -12.87 26.72 2.41
N LEU A 331 -13.95 26.05 1.97
CA LEU A 331 -14.47 24.85 2.58
C LEU A 331 -14.24 23.61 1.70
N VAL A 332 -13.98 22.48 2.35
CA VAL A 332 -13.85 21.17 1.74
C VAL A 332 -14.90 20.24 2.34
N ASP A 333 -15.82 19.77 1.50
CA ASP A 333 -16.76 18.71 1.88
C ASP A 333 -15.98 17.43 2.13
N VAL A 334 -16.11 16.88 3.33
CA VAL A 334 -15.48 15.64 3.77
C VAL A 334 -15.85 14.47 2.84
N SER A 335 -16.98 14.53 2.15
CA SER A 335 -17.37 13.53 1.15
C SER A 335 -16.44 13.50 -0.07
N VAL A 336 -15.66 14.55 -0.32
CA VAL A 336 -14.77 14.69 -1.47
C VAL A 336 -13.32 14.41 -1.04
N VAL A 337 -13.04 13.13 -0.80
CA VAL A 337 -11.76 12.65 -0.21
C VAL A 337 -10.49 13.22 -0.87
N PRO A 338 -10.36 13.36 -2.21
CA PRO A 338 -9.15 13.94 -2.80
C PRO A 338 -8.83 15.36 -2.30
N ARG A 339 -9.86 16.20 -2.10
CA ARG A 339 -9.66 17.55 -1.53
C ARG A 339 -9.32 17.48 -0.03
N VAL A 340 -9.84 16.50 0.69
CA VAL A 340 -9.46 16.24 2.10
C VAL A 340 -7.99 15.85 2.19
N PHE A 341 -7.47 15.04 1.26
CA PHE A 341 -6.04 14.73 1.21
C PHE A 341 -5.17 15.96 0.96
N SER A 342 -5.66 16.96 0.21
CA SER A 342 -4.95 18.24 0.07
C SER A 342 -4.82 18.96 1.42
N VAL A 343 -5.86 18.93 2.26
CA VAL A 343 -5.78 19.48 3.64
C VAL A 343 -4.83 18.66 4.50
N LEU A 344 -4.94 17.33 4.45
CA LEU A 344 -4.09 16.42 5.22
C LEU A 344 -2.62 16.46 4.81
N SER A 345 -2.29 16.89 3.59
CA SER A 345 -0.90 17.02 3.14
C SER A 345 -0.08 18.02 3.96
N ASN A 346 -0.74 18.94 4.67
CA ASN A 346 -0.12 19.90 5.57
C ASN A 346 0.00 19.40 7.02
N VAL A 347 -0.55 18.22 7.34
CA VAL A 347 -0.50 17.62 8.69
C VAL A 347 0.84 16.91 8.88
N ASP A 348 1.42 17.04 10.07
CA ASP A 348 2.63 16.30 10.42
C ASP A 348 2.35 14.79 10.40
N PRO A 349 3.08 13.98 9.59
CA PRO A 349 2.91 12.54 9.55
C PRO A 349 3.08 11.84 10.90
N SER A 350 3.76 12.46 11.87
CA SER A 350 3.89 11.93 13.23
C SER A 350 2.54 11.74 13.95
N LEU A 351 1.55 12.56 13.63
CA LEU A 351 0.20 12.48 14.21
C LEU A 351 -0.57 11.25 13.73
N TYR A 352 -0.29 10.74 12.52
CA TYR A 352 -0.92 9.51 12.04
C TYR A 352 -0.52 8.29 12.86
N GLN A 353 0.69 8.27 13.41
CA GLN A 353 1.18 7.18 14.26
C GLN A 353 0.55 7.19 15.66
N GLN A 354 -0.04 8.30 16.07
CA GLN A 354 -0.68 8.46 17.38
C GLN A 354 -2.17 8.09 17.37
N LEU A 355 -2.72 7.75 16.19
CA LEU A 355 -4.11 7.33 16.04
C LEU A 355 -4.37 6.01 16.78
N SER A 356 -5.51 5.94 17.47
CA SER A 356 -5.93 4.70 18.13
C SER A 356 -6.42 3.68 17.09
N PRO A 357 -6.40 2.36 17.40
CA PRO A 357 -6.93 1.34 16.49
C PRO A 357 -8.38 1.59 16.06
N GLU A 358 -9.21 2.14 16.94
CA GLU A 358 -10.59 2.51 16.63
C GLU A 358 -10.65 3.70 15.64
N ASP A 359 -9.82 4.72 15.85
CA ASP A 359 -9.72 5.87 14.93
C ASP A 359 -9.31 5.41 13.53
N CYS A 360 -8.32 4.53 13.44
CA CYS A 360 -7.86 3.96 12.17
C CYS A 360 -8.98 3.21 11.44
N HIS A 361 -9.80 2.45 12.17
CA HIS A 361 -10.93 1.72 11.59
C HIS A 361 -12.01 2.66 11.05
N TYR A 362 -12.34 3.74 11.76
CA TYR A 362 -13.28 4.74 11.27
C TYR A 362 -12.76 5.49 10.04
N ILE A 363 -11.46 5.81 9.99
CA ILE A 363 -10.83 6.39 8.79
C ILE A 363 -10.89 5.40 7.63
N GLN A 364 -10.57 4.12 7.85
CA GLN A 364 -10.65 3.08 6.83
C GLN A 364 -12.09 2.97 6.28
N LEU A 365 -13.09 2.94 7.16
CA LEU A 365 -14.51 2.90 6.77
C LEU A 365 -14.93 4.15 5.98
N TYR A 366 -14.46 5.32 6.38
CA TYR A 366 -14.67 6.56 5.64
C TYR A 366 -14.04 6.51 4.25
N LEU A 367 -12.79 6.07 4.13
CA LEU A 367 -12.12 5.96 2.84
C LEU A 367 -12.78 4.93 1.93
N THR A 368 -13.18 3.78 2.45
CA THR A 368 -13.85 2.74 1.65
C THR A 368 -15.21 3.20 1.12
N THR A 369 -15.90 4.06 1.88
CA THR A 369 -17.21 4.60 1.51
C THR A 369 -17.12 5.76 0.52
N TYR A 370 -16.19 6.72 0.74
CA TYR A 370 -16.18 7.99 0.02
C TYR A 370 -15.04 8.14 -1.01
N LEU A 371 -13.98 7.32 -0.96
CA LEU A 371 -12.91 7.36 -1.96
C LEU A 371 -13.23 6.35 -3.08
N PRO A 372 -13.42 6.77 -4.34
CA PRO A 372 -13.53 5.84 -5.45
C PRO A 372 -12.19 5.11 -5.68
N PRO A 373 -12.18 3.79 -5.97
CA PRO A 373 -10.95 3.05 -6.28
C PRO A 373 -10.18 3.62 -7.48
N THR A 374 -10.86 4.28 -8.41
CA THR A 374 -10.31 4.86 -9.64
C THR A 374 -10.05 6.37 -9.50
N ALA A 375 -10.05 6.92 -8.28
CA ALA A 375 -9.80 8.34 -8.06
C ALA A 375 -8.42 8.76 -8.59
N ALA A 376 -8.38 9.84 -9.36
CA ALA A 376 -7.13 10.42 -9.83
C ALA A 376 -6.47 11.21 -8.68
N LEU A 377 -5.53 10.56 -7.98
CA LEU A 377 -4.75 11.20 -6.92
C LEU A 377 -3.41 11.72 -7.46
N ASP A 378 -3.04 12.95 -7.07
CA ASP A 378 -1.73 13.54 -7.31
C ASP A 378 -0.62 12.91 -6.43
N SER A 379 0.62 13.36 -6.58
CA SER A 379 1.75 12.81 -5.83
C SER A 379 1.68 13.05 -4.32
N GLN A 380 1.17 14.21 -3.88
CA GLN A 380 1.06 14.54 -2.45
C GLN A 380 -0.12 13.80 -1.81
N GLN A 381 -1.26 13.72 -2.50
CA GLN A 381 -2.43 12.98 -2.06
C GLN A 381 -2.13 11.48 -1.91
N ARG A 382 -1.37 10.89 -2.84
CA ARG A 382 -0.89 9.52 -2.70
C ARG A 382 0.03 9.36 -1.50
N LYS A 383 0.89 10.34 -1.23
CA LYS A 383 1.81 10.32 -0.09
C LYS A 383 1.04 10.28 1.23
N VAL A 384 -0.01 11.10 1.37
CA VAL A 384 -0.91 11.09 2.55
C VAL A 384 -1.53 9.70 2.74
N LEU A 385 -2.13 9.13 1.70
CA LEU A 385 -2.77 7.81 1.81
C LEU A 385 -1.77 6.69 2.17
N ARG A 386 -0.49 6.83 1.82
CA ARG A 386 0.56 5.87 2.20
C ARG A 386 0.98 5.96 3.66
N TYR A 387 0.85 7.14 4.28
CA TYR A 387 1.14 7.31 5.71
C TYR A 387 -0.04 6.98 6.63
N LEU A 388 -1.26 6.92 6.09
CA LEU A 388 -2.43 6.57 6.88
C LEU A 388 -2.42 5.09 7.26
N PRO A 389 -2.58 4.74 8.55
CA PRO A 389 -2.67 3.37 9.02
C PRO A 389 -4.06 2.78 8.73
N VAL A 390 -4.32 2.42 7.47
CA VAL A 390 -5.66 1.96 7.00
C VAL A 390 -5.62 0.61 6.30
N PHE A 391 -4.46 -0.03 6.24
CA PHE A 391 -4.26 -1.30 5.53
C PHE A 391 -4.13 -2.47 6.50
N GLU A 392 -4.70 -3.61 6.14
CA GLU A 392 -4.63 -4.84 6.94
C GLU A 392 -3.45 -5.71 6.47
N THR A 393 -2.72 -6.29 7.41
CA THR A 393 -1.65 -7.27 7.15
C THR A 393 -2.09 -8.65 7.59
N TYR A 394 -1.50 -9.72 7.05
CA TYR A 394 -1.88 -11.08 7.44
C TYR A 394 -1.57 -11.44 8.91
N ASP A 395 -0.50 -10.85 9.46
CA ASP A 395 0.06 -11.23 10.76
C ASP A 395 -0.52 -10.45 11.94
N ASP A 396 -0.93 -9.20 11.71
CA ASP A 396 -1.43 -8.30 12.74
C ASP A 396 -2.85 -7.81 12.38
N PRO A 397 -3.85 -7.98 13.26
CA PRO A 397 -5.17 -7.38 13.08
C PRO A 397 -5.14 -5.84 13.14
N ARG A 398 -4.02 -5.22 13.53
CA ARG A 398 -3.86 -3.76 13.52
C ARG A 398 -3.66 -3.25 12.09
N LEU A 399 -4.31 -2.12 11.82
CA LEU A 399 -4.13 -1.40 10.58
C LEU A 399 -2.75 -0.73 10.55
N VAL A 400 -2.04 -0.89 9.43
CA VAL A 400 -0.68 -0.40 9.23
C VAL A 400 -0.62 0.62 8.09
N PRO A 401 0.34 1.55 8.13
CA PRO A 401 0.63 2.42 7.00
C PRO A 401 1.56 1.71 6.00
N LEU A 402 1.55 2.14 4.74
CA LEU A 402 2.47 1.62 3.73
C LEU A 402 3.89 2.18 3.91
N ASP A 403 3.99 3.45 4.31
CA ASP A 403 5.25 4.10 4.64
C ASP A 403 5.23 4.56 6.10
N ALA A 404 6.31 4.29 6.84
CA ALA A 404 6.37 4.64 8.27
C ALA A 404 6.82 6.09 8.51
N SER A 405 7.66 6.66 7.63
CA SER A 405 8.16 8.03 7.75
C SER A 405 8.64 8.57 6.40
N SER A 406 8.87 9.88 6.31
CA SER A 406 9.45 10.54 5.12
C SER A 406 10.90 10.13 4.83
N GLU A 407 11.60 9.54 5.81
CA GLU A 407 13.05 9.24 5.74
C GLU A 407 13.37 7.75 5.59
N SER A 408 12.40 6.87 5.88
CA SER A 408 12.57 5.42 5.70
C SER A 408 12.42 5.03 4.23
N LYS A 409 13.31 4.17 3.73
CA LYS A 409 13.13 3.54 2.41
C LYS A 409 11.76 2.87 2.36
N SER A 410 10.98 3.22 1.34
CA SER A 410 9.63 2.67 1.16
C SER A 410 9.69 1.14 1.17
N LYS A 411 8.91 0.53 2.06
CA LYS A 411 8.79 -0.92 2.15
C LYS A 411 8.10 -1.43 0.87
N THR A 412 8.64 -2.49 0.30
CA THR A 412 7.99 -3.18 -0.83
C THR A 412 6.86 -4.05 -0.30
N TRP A 413 5.62 -3.62 -0.53
CA TRP A 413 4.42 -4.35 -0.18
C TRP A 413 3.97 -5.25 -1.31
N HIS A 414 3.40 -6.40 -0.95
CA HIS A 414 2.80 -7.35 -1.89
C HIS A 414 1.44 -7.82 -1.37
N VAL A 415 0.58 -8.34 -2.24
CA VAL A 415 -0.67 -9.01 -1.86
C VAL A 415 -0.61 -10.47 -2.30
N ALA A 416 -0.84 -11.43 -1.40
CA ALA A 416 -0.86 -12.86 -1.75
C ALA A 416 -2.26 -13.30 -2.15
N LYS A 417 -2.45 -13.70 -3.41
CA LYS A 417 -3.77 -14.10 -3.91
C LYS A 417 -4.21 -15.46 -3.34
N GLY A 418 -5.41 -15.50 -2.76
CA GLY A 418 -6.08 -16.69 -2.25
C GLY A 418 -5.71 -17.11 -0.83
N TYR A 419 -4.83 -16.35 -0.16
CA TYR A 419 -4.50 -16.56 1.25
C TYR A 419 -5.43 -15.70 2.12
N ARG A 420 -5.98 -16.27 3.19
CA ARG A 420 -6.86 -15.60 4.16
C ARG A 420 -6.18 -15.55 5.53
N HIS A 421 -6.56 -14.55 6.33
CA HIS A 421 -6.12 -14.40 7.73
C HIS A 421 -6.23 -15.67 8.57
N SER A 422 -7.17 -16.57 8.27
CA SER A 422 -7.41 -17.80 9.02
C SER A 422 -6.42 -18.95 8.73
N LEU A 423 -5.55 -18.81 7.73
CA LEU A 423 -4.65 -19.88 7.28
C LEU A 423 -3.20 -19.72 7.77
N GLN A 424 -2.92 -18.71 8.61
CA GLN A 424 -1.60 -18.23 9.09
C GLN A 424 -0.42 -19.20 8.88
N PRO A 425 0.20 -19.23 7.69
CA PRO A 425 1.55 -19.76 7.59
C PRO A 425 2.50 -18.80 8.32
N TRP A 426 3.65 -19.29 8.76
CA TRP A 426 4.74 -18.43 9.23
C TRP A 426 5.15 -17.42 8.14
N MET A 427 5.23 -16.13 8.50
CA MET A 427 5.65 -15.05 7.59
C MET A 427 7.08 -14.58 7.90
N PRO A 428 7.97 -14.48 6.88
CA PRO A 428 9.28 -13.91 7.07
C PRO A 428 9.19 -12.40 7.36
N THR A 429 9.97 -11.92 8.32
CA THR A 429 10.02 -10.49 8.70
C THR A 429 10.48 -9.56 7.57
N SER A 430 11.12 -10.11 6.54
CA SER A 430 11.60 -9.36 5.38
C SER A 430 10.49 -9.06 4.34
N ILE A 431 9.36 -9.77 4.39
CA ILE A 431 8.27 -9.64 3.42
C ILE A 431 7.11 -8.92 4.07
N ASN A 432 6.67 -7.81 3.46
CA ASN A 432 5.51 -7.06 3.93
C ASN A 432 4.30 -7.43 3.06
N LEU A 433 3.30 -8.08 3.66
CA LEU A 433 2.12 -8.59 2.95
C LEU A 433 0.84 -7.93 3.45
N LEU A 434 0.04 -7.48 2.49
CA LEU A 434 -1.29 -6.94 2.73
C LEU A 434 -2.35 -8.03 2.53
N ALA A 435 -3.34 -8.07 3.42
CA ALA A 435 -4.46 -9.00 3.34
C ALA A 435 -5.26 -8.76 2.04
N GLU A 436 -5.54 -9.82 1.27
CA GLU A 436 -6.32 -9.69 0.03
C GLU A 436 -7.78 -9.32 0.31
N ASP A 437 -8.36 -9.82 1.41
CA ASP A 437 -9.77 -9.70 1.78
C ASP A 437 -10.12 -8.44 2.58
N GLN A 438 -9.22 -7.44 2.60
CA GLN A 438 -9.45 -6.20 3.31
C GLN A 438 -10.42 -5.24 2.58
N PRO A 439 -11.11 -4.33 3.31
CA PRO A 439 -12.03 -3.35 2.72
C PRO A 439 -11.42 -2.49 1.60
N MET A 440 -10.12 -2.19 1.70
CA MET A 440 -9.38 -1.35 0.76
C MET A 440 -8.84 -2.10 -0.48
N LYS A 441 -9.22 -3.37 -0.71
CA LYS A 441 -8.71 -4.24 -1.79
C LYS A 441 -8.68 -3.56 -3.17
N ASN A 442 -9.78 -2.93 -3.57
CA ASN A 442 -9.91 -2.34 -4.90
C ASN A 442 -8.97 -1.14 -5.09
N HIS A 443 -8.73 -0.38 -4.02
CA HIS A 443 -7.84 0.78 -4.00
C HIS A 443 -6.37 0.38 -4.06
N ILE A 444 -5.99 -0.72 -3.39
CA ILE A 444 -4.63 -1.27 -3.44
C ILE A 444 -4.20 -1.56 -4.89
N GLN A 445 -5.09 -2.18 -5.66
CA GLN A 445 -4.82 -2.55 -7.05
C GLN A 445 -4.82 -1.32 -7.97
N ALA A 446 -5.84 -0.47 -7.86
CA ALA A 446 -6.05 0.63 -8.80
C ALA A 446 -5.18 1.87 -8.52
N LEU A 447 -5.03 2.27 -7.25
CA LEU A 447 -4.30 3.50 -6.87
C LEU A 447 -2.81 3.27 -6.69
N PHE A 448 -2.42 2.16 -6.06
CA PHE A 448 -1.01 1.89 -5.71
C PHE A 448 -0.28 0.98 -6.67
N LYS A 449 -1.01 0.24 -7.51
CA LYS A 449 -0.42 -0.78 -8.41
C LYS A 449 0.47 -1.76 -7.65
N ILE A 450 0.11 -2.09 -6.41
CA ILE A 450 0.86 -3.04 -5.59
C ILE A 450 0.79 -4.40 -6.28
N PRO A 451 1.94 -5.08 -6.47
CA PRO A 451 1.98 -6.37 -7.15
C PRO A 451 1.19 -7.42 -6.37
N ILE A 452 0.29 -8.11 -7.09
CA ILE A 452 -0.45 -9.25 -6.58
C ILE A 452 0.35 -10.50 -6.93
N LEU A 453 0.86 -11.16 -5.91
CA LEU A 453 1.56 -12.42 -6.05
C LEU A 453 0.55 -13.55 -6.26
N SER A 454 0.78 -14.35 -7.29
CA SER A 454 0.14 -15.64 -7.43
C SER A 454 0.59 -16.58 -6.30
N LYS A 455 -0.18 -17.64 -6.04
CA LYS A 455 0.17 -18.68 -5.08
C LYS A 455 1.59 -19.23 -5.29
N ALA A 456 2.03 -19.37 -6.55
CA ALA A 456 3.35 -19.89 -6.88
C ALA A 456 4.47 -18.90 -6.51
N GLU A 457 4.32 -17.62 -6.86
CA GLU A 457 5.30 -16.57 -6.54
C GLU A 457 5.41 -16.36 -5.02
N TYR A 458 4.27 -16.42 -4.32
CA TYR A 458 4.22 -16.32 -2.87
C TYR A 458 4.93 -17.49 -2.18
N LEU A 459 4.61 -18.74 -2.54
CA LEU A 459 5.30 -19.91 -2.00
C LEU A 459 6.80 -19.88 -2.34
N HIS A 460 7.19 -19.37 -3.51
CA HIS A 460 8.60 -19.27 -3.89
C HIS A 460 9.36 -18.30 -2.98
N LEU A 461 8.75 -17.17 -2.65
CA LEU A 461 9.30 -16.22 -1.68
C LEU A 461 9.42 -16.83 -0.29
N LEU A 462 8.40 -17.55 0.19
CA LEU A 462 8.46 -18.25 1.48
C LEU A 462 9.58 -19.30 1.52
N ILE A 463 9.68 -20.15 0.49
CA ILE A 463 10.67 -21.22 0.42
C ILE A 463 12.09 -20.65 0.34
N SER A 464 12.28 -19.50 -0.31
CA SER A 464 13.60 -18.84 -0.37
C SER A 464 14.13 -18.39 0.99
N GLN A 465 13.28 -18.30 2.00
CA GLN A 465 13.61 -17.90 3.38
C GLN A 465 13.24 -18.97 4.40
N LEU A 466 13.09 -20.22 3.95
CA LEU A 466 12.68 -21.33 4.81
C LEU A 466 13.70 -21.63 5.92
N GLU A 467 14.97 -21.25 5.74
CA GLU A 467 16.01 -21.35 6.77
C GLU A 467 15.72 -20.50 8.02
N ASP A 468 15.05 -19.36 7.86
CA ASP A 468 14.64 -18.50 8.97
C ASP A 468 13.32 -18.97 9.63
N CYS A 469 12.64 -19.94 9.02
CA CYS A 469 11.37 -20.48 9.47
C CYS A 469 11.57 -21.55 10.57
N PRO A 470 10.79 -21.52 11.67
CA PRO A 470 10.78 -22.61 12.65
C PRO A 470 10.47 -23.97 12.00
N GLU A 471 11.24 -25.01 12.34
CA GLU A 471 11.09 -26.35 11.76
C GLU A 471 9.69 -26.97 11.93
N SER A 472 8.90 -26.50 12.90
CA SER A 472 7.52 -26.93 13.14
C SER A 472 6.56 -26.56 12.01
N GLU A 473 6.86 -25.48 11.29
CA GLU A 473 5.99 -24.91 10.24
C GLU A 473 6.34 -25.45 8.84
N TRP A 474 7.54 -26.03 8.68
CA TRP A 474 8.03 -26.51 7.39
C TRP A 474 7.08 -27.50 6.73
N ASP A 475 6.55 -28.46 7.50
CA ASP A 475 5.72 -29.53 6.95
C ASP A 475 4.38 -29.00 6.42
N SER A 476 3.82 -27.95 7.02
CA SER A 476 2.58 -27.32 6.56
C SER A 476 2.80 -26.64 5.20
N ILE A 477 3.83 -25.79 5.11
CA ILE A 477 4.18 -25.04 3.91
C ILE A 477 4.58 -25.98 2.76
N LEU A 478 5.45 -26.95 3.05
CA LEU A 478 5.95 -27.90 2.05
C LEU A 478 4.86 -28.89 1.63
N SER A 479 3.95 -29.29 2.51
CA SER A 479 2.80 -30.11 2.11
C SER A 479 1.91 -29.34 1.15
N GLU A 480 1.63 -28.06 1.40
CA GLU A 480 0.83 -27.25 0.49
C GLU A 480 1.48 -27.14 -0.90
N LEU A 481 2.79 -26.93 -0.95
CA LEU A 481 3.55 -26.91 -2.19
C LEU A 481 3.49 -28.26 -2.91
N LEU A 482 3.79 -29.36 -2.21
CA LEU A 482 3.93 -30.69 -2.81
C LEU A 482 2.59 -31.22 -3.37
N HIS A 483 1.46 -30.93 -2.71
CA HIS A 483 0.13 -31.26 -3.25
C HIS A 483 -0.16 -30.57 -4.59
N GLY A 484 0.33 -29.35 -4.79
CA GLY A 484 0.13 -28.55 -5.99
C GLY A 484 1.35 -28.46 -6.91
N TYR A 485 2.37 -29.30 -6.70
CA TYR A 485 3.72 -29.06 -7.22
C TYR A 485 3.76 -28.83 -8.74
N TYR A 486 3.12 -29.71 -9.52
CA TYR A 486 3.13 -29.61 -10.99
C TYR A 486 2.38 -28.38 -11.52
N GLU A 487 1.32 -27.95 -10.85
CA GLU A 487 0.58 -26.75 -11.24
C GLU A 487 1.37 -25.47 -10.94
N LEU A 488 2.06 -25.47 -9.79
CA LEU A 488 2.84 -24.33 -9.31
C LEU A 488 4.19 -24.21 -10.04
N LYS A 489 4.84 -25.34 -10.36
CA LYS A 489 6.15 -25.40 -11.04
C LYS A 489 6.14 -24.72 -12.42
N ASN A 490 5.02 -24.80 -13.13
CA ASN A 490 4.86 -24.11 -14.43
C ASN A 490 4.92 -22.58 -14.31
N LYS A 491 4.76 -22.03 -13.11
CA LYS A 491 4.75 -20.58 -12.85
C LYS A 491 6.01 -20.10 -12.12
N ALA A 492 6.61 -20.92 -11.26
CA ALA A 492 7.85 -20.62 -10.56
C ALA A 492 8.67 -21.91 -10.36
N ASP A 493 9.99 -21.86 -10.55
CA ASP A 493 10.85 -23.03 -10.33
C ASP A 493 11.31 -23.14 -8.88
N PHE A 494 10.86 -24.19 -8.19
CA PHE A 494 11.25 -24.49 -6.80
C PHE A 494 12.42 -25.47 -6.70
N SER A 495 12.84 -26.07 -7.82
CA SER A 495 13.73 -27.24 -7.84
C SER A 495 15.10 -26.90 -7.25
N HIS A 496 15.65 -25.74 -7.60
CA HIS A 496 16.97 -25.30 -7.14
C HIS A 496 17.02 -25.01 -5.63
N LEU A 497 15.92 -24.51 -5.05
CA LEU A 497 15.80 -24.25 -3.62
C LEU A 497 15.68 -25.56 -2.82
N LEU A 498 14.84 -26.48 -3.29
CA LEU A 498 14.48 -27.67 -2.52
C LEU A 498 15.45 -28.85 -2.65
N ARG A 499 16.15 -28.99 -3.79
CA ARG A 499 17.08 -30.13 -4.03
C ARG A 499 18.19 -30.23 -2.98
N ASN A 500 18.67 -29.09 -2.53
CA ASN A 500 19.78 -29.01 -1.57
C ASN A 500 19.32 -28.86 -0.12
N PHE A 501 18.02 -28.66 0.11
CA PHE A 501 17.45 -28.40 1.42
C PHE A 501 16.99 -29.70 2.09
N ALA A 502 17.40 -29.92 3.33
CA ALA A 502 17.11 -31.17 4.04
C ALA A 502 15.76 -31.06 4.76
N PHE A 503 14.67 -31.34 4.05
CA PHE A 503 13.32 -31.26 4.62
C PHE A 503 12.58 -32.60 4.70
N VAL A 504 13.00 -33.62 3.95
CA VAL A 504 12.25 -34.90 3.90
C VAL A 504 12.44 -35.65 5.20
N GLN A 505 11.36 -35.87 5.95
CA GLN A 505 11.43 -36.63 7.20
C GLN A 505 11.56 -38.13 6.92
N VAL A 506 12.49 -38.77 7.62
CA VAL A 506 12.74 -40.22 7.59
C VAL A 506 12.82 -40.74 9.02
N LYS A 507 12.47 -42.02 9.24
CA LYS A 507 12.54 -42.64 10.58
C LYS A 507 13.99 -42.74 11.03
N ALA A 508 14.32 -42.22 12.21
CA ALA A 508 15.68 -42.27 12.75
C ALA A 508 16.13 -43.72 13.04
N ARG A 509 17.45 -43.94 13.06
CA ARG A 509 18.04 -45.17 13.60
C ARG A 509 17.69 -45.29 15.08
N SER A 510 16.81 -46.21 15.41
CA SER A 510 16.41 -46.52 16.78
C SER A 510 17.62 -46.99 17.59
N THR A 511 18.21 -46.09 18.39
CA THR A 511 18.96 -46.47 19.60
C THR A 511 18.05 -46.22 20.80
N TYR A 512 17.15 -47.16 21.08
CA TYR A 512 16.38 -47.28 22.32
C TYR A 512 15.55 -46.08 22.84
N GLU A 513 15.54 -44.93 22.17
CA GLU A 513 14.72 -43.76 22.50
C GLU A 513 13.67 -43.51 21.41
N ASP A 514 12.41 -43.63 21.81
CA ASP A 514 11.15 -43.25 21.14
C ASP A 514 11.02 -43.57 19.62
N PRO A 515 10.19 -44.55 19.20
CA PRO A 515 9.98 -44.92 17.78
C PRO A 515 9.38 -43.81 16.89
N THR A 516 9.17 -42.62 17.44
CA THR A 516 8.63 -41.43 16.75
C THR A 516 9.71 -40.43 16.31
N THR A 517 10.98 -40.64 16.65
CA THR A 517 12.07 -39.75 16.22
C THR A 517 12.28 -39.83 14.70
N THR A 518 12.27 -38.66 14.07
CA THR A 518 12.53 -38.51 12.64
C THR A 518 13.72 -37.59 12.41
N VAL A 519 14.54 -37.90 11.43
CA VAL A 519 15.61 -37.02 10.94
C VAL A 519 15.15 -36.43 9.60
N ARG A 520 15.59 -35.21 9.28
CA ARG A 520 15.36 -34.62 7.95
C ARG A 520 16.57 -34.85 7.06
N ILE A 521 16.32 -35.31 5.83
CA ILE A 521 17.34 -35.52 4.81
C ILE A 521 16.99 -34.75 3.52
N LYS A 522 17.98 -34.62 2.63
CA LYS A 522 17.77 -34.04 1.31
C LYS A 522 16.91 -34.97 0.45
N PRO A 523 16.06 -34.46 -0.46
CA PRO A 523 15.30 -35.29 -1.38
C PRO A 523 16.17 -36.28 -2.16
N GLY A 524 17.36 -35.85 -2.63
CA GLY A 524 18.31 -36.71 -3.34
C GLY A 524 18.88 -37.88 -2.55
N SER A 525 18.79 -37.84 -1.21
CA SER A 525 19.20 -38.94 -0.33
C SER A 525 18.03 -39.83 0.09
N ALA A 526 16.80 -39.42 -0.22
CA ALA A 526 15.61 -40.20 0.07
C ALA A 526 15.39 -41.28 -0.98
N VAL A 527 14.71 -42.36 -0.57
CA VAL A 527 14.48 -43.54 -1.40
C VAL A 527 13.01 -43.93 -1.37
N ASP A 528 12.44 -44.26 -2.52
CA ASP A 528 11.09 -44.80 -2.63
C ASP A 528 11.00 -46.18 -1.96
N GLY A 529 9.86 -46.44 -1.28
CA GLY A 529 9.65 -47.69 -0.56
C GLY A 529 9.71 -48.95 -1.44
N SER A 530 9.51 -48.84 -2.76
CA SER A 530 9.65 -49.97 -3.69
C SER A 530 11.08 -50.53 -3.77
N LEU A 531 12.09 -49.75 -3.39
CA LEU A 531 13.49 -50.16 -3.37
C LEU A 531 13.96 -50.67 -2.00
N SER A 532 13.05 -50.80 -1.03
CA SER A 532 13.38 -51.17 0.36
C SER A 532 14.21 -52.45 0.50
N LEU A 533 14.04 -53.41 -0.41
CA LEU A 533 14.77 -54.69 -0.38
C LEU A 533 16.29 -54.57 -0.60
N PHE A 534 16.78 -53.43 -1.12
CA PHE A 534 18.21 -53.17 -1.35
C PHE A 534 18.90 -52.49 -0.16
N PHE A 535 18.17 -52.24 0.93
CA PHE A 535 18.62 -51.51 2.10
C PHE A 535 18.62 -52.39 3.34
N MET A 536 19.46 -52.04 4.31
CA MET A 536 19.47 -52.66 5.63
C MET A 536 18.34 -52.07 6.48
N ASP A 537 17.79 -52.86 7.41
CA ASP A 537 16.64 -52.46 8.24
C ASP A 537 16.88 -51.19 9.09
N GLU A 538 18.15 -50.85 9.32
CA GLU A 538 18.57 -49.68 10.09
C GLU A 538 18.79 -48.43 9.22
N GLU A 539 18.61 -48.46 7.89
CA GLU A 539 18.85 -47.28 7.05
C GLU A 539 17.68 -46.27 7.09
N ALA A 540 17.96 -45.08 7.63
CA ALA A 540 17.02 -43.96 7.72
C ALA A 540 16.94 -43.18 6.40
N VAL A 541 16.37 -43.79 5.35
CA VAL A 541 16.31 -43.19 3.99
C VAL A 541 14.92 -43.12 3.39
N PHE A 542 13.95 -43.82 3.98
CA PHE A 542 12.58 -43.90 3.47
C PHE A 542 11.72 -42.76 4.02
N PRO A 543 11.02 -42.00 3.16
CA PRO A 543 10.11 -40.94 3.60
C PRO A 543 9.10 -41.42 4.64
N ALA A 544 8.85 -40.59 5.65
CA ALA A 544 7.97 -40.86 6.78
C ALA A 544 6.96 -39.71 6.96
N ARG A 545 5.94 -39.95 7.81
CA ARG A 545 4.87 -38.98 8.13
C ARG A 545 4.19 -38.44 6.86
N ALA A 546 4.09 -37.13 6.69
CA ALA A 546 3.46 -36.50 5.53
C ALA A 546 4.15 -36.88 4.20
N TYR A 547 5.48 -37.11 4.23
CA TYR A 547 6.28 -37.42 3.05
C TYR A 547 6.15 -38.87 2.57
N ALA A 548 5.53 -39.75 3.35
CA ALA A 548 5.21 -41.11 2.92
C ALA A 548 3.94 -41.19 2.04
N GLN A 549 3.23 -40.08 1.87
CA GLN A 549 2.00 -40.05 1.08
C GLN A 549 2.31 -40.24 -0.41
N ALA A 550 1.49 -41.04 -1.09
CA ALA A 550 1.64 -41.31 -2.52
C ALA A 550 1.59 -40.04 -3.38
N ALA A 551 0.87 -39.01 -2.95
CA ALA A 551 0.79 -37.73 -3.64
C ALA A 551 2.15 -37.00 -3.75
N PHE A 552 3.07 -37.24 -2.82
CA PHE A 552 4.37 -36.55 -2.78
C PHE A 552 5.46 -37.31 -3.54
N ARG A 553 5.18 -38.56 -3.93
CA ARG A 553 6.14 -39.42 -4.63
C ARG A 553 6.68 -38.74 -5.89
N GLY A 554 5.81 -38.37 -6.84
CA GLY A 554 6.24 -37.73 -8.09
C GLY A 554 7.05 -36.44 -7.88
N PRO A 555 6.57 -35.47 -7.06
CA PRO A 555 7.34 -34.29 -6.72
C PRO A 555 8.72 -34.60 -6.12
N LEU A 556 8.82 -35.57 -5.20
CA LEU A 556 10.09 -35.96 -4.59
C LEU A 556 11.03 -36.63 -5.62
N GLU A 557 10.50 -37.43 -6.55
CA GLU A 557 11.26 -38.04 -7.65
C GLU A 557 11.93 -36.96 -8.53
N GLU A 558 11.20 -35.89 -8.89
CA GLU A 558 11.77 -34.77 -9.66
C GLU A 558 12.80 -33.93 -8.87
N LEU A 559 12.64 -33.87 -7.55
CA LEU A 559 13.60 -33.27 -6.63
C LEU A 559 14.82 -34.17 -6.36
N GLY A 560 14.86 -35.38 -6.92
CA GLY A 560 16.02 -36.28 -6.92
C GLY A 560 15.87 -37.54 -6.08
N MET A 561 14.70 -37.83 -5.50
CA MET A 561 14.46 -39.06 -4.76
C MET A 561 14.70 -40.29 -5.64
N MET A 562 15.46 -41.24 -5.10
CA MET A 562 15.77 -42.48 -5.80
C MET A 562 14.53 -43.39 -5.85
N HIS A 563 14.02 -43.67 -7.03
CA HIS A 563 12.78 -44.41 -7.23
C HIS A 563 12.89 -45.59 -8.21
N GLU A 564 13.97 -45.65 -8.97
CA GLU A 564 14.19 -46.67 -9.99
C GLU A 564 15.54 -47.39 -9.82
N PHE A 565 15.55 -48.66 -10.20
CA PHE A 565 16.77 -49.45 -10.29
C PHE A 565 17.51 -49.10 -11.58
N ASN A 566 18.32 -48.04 -11.52
CA ASN A 566 19.10 -47.52 -12.65
C ASN A 566 20.61 -47.57 -12.36
N PRO A 567 21.49 -47.25 -13.33
CA PRO A 567 22.94 -47.35 -13.15
C PRO A 567 23.48 -46.51 -11.99
N SER A 568 22.96 -45.29 -11.81
CA SER A 568 23.33 -44.41 -10.70
C SER A 568 22.92 -44.96 -9.34
N PHE A 569 21.73 -45.57 -9.24
CA PHE A 569 21.28 -46.25 -8.03
C PHE A 569 22.21 -47.43 -7.69
N VAL A 570 22.54 -48.26 -8.67
CA VAL A 570 23.45 -49.40 -8.45
C VAL A 570 24.84 -48.90 -8.03
N GLU A 571 25.35 -47.85 -8.65
CA GLU A 571 26.64 -47.24 -8.31
C GLU A 571 26.65 -46.72 -6.86
N GLU A 572 25.61 -45.99 -6.44
CA GLU A 572 25.47 -45.50 -5.06
C GLU A 572 25.36 -46.67 -4.08
N ARG A 573 24.48 -47.64 -4.34
CA ARG A 573 24.29 -48.81 -3.47
C ARG A 573 25.53 -49.67 -3.35
N MET A 574 26.27 -49.88 -4.44
CA MET A 574 27.55 -50.59 -4.38
C MET A 574 28.53 -49.84 -3.47
N SER A 575 28.60 -48.51 -3.59
CA SER A 575 29.47 -47.68 -2.77
C SER A 575 29.10 -47.72 -1.29
N THR A 576 27.80 -47.71 -0.98
CA THR A 576 27.28 -47.68 0.38
C THR A 576 27.34 -49.05 1.07
N LEU A 577 26.98 -50.14 0.37
CA LEU A 577 27.04 -51.50 0.94
C LEU A 577 28.48 -52.00 1.08
N PHE A 578 29.32 -51.80 0.07
CA PHE A 578 30.65 -52.45 -0.01
C PHE A 578 31.83 -51.49 0.21
N GLY A 579 31.57 -50.22 0.56
CA GLY A 579 32.59 -49.21 0.84
C GLY A 579 33.44 -49.51 2.08
N GLN A 580 34.53 -48.75 2.26
CA GLN A 580 35.59 -49.00 3.28
C GLN A 580 35.13 -48.92 4.75
N SER A 581 33.87 -48.58 5.05
CA SER A 581 33.36 -48.35 6.40
C SER A 581 32.23 -49.30 6.84
N SER A 582 32.13 -50.51 6.29
CA SER A 582 31.05 -51.45 6.68
C SER A 582 31.27 -52.06 8.08
N HIS A 583 30.99 -51.29 9.14
CA HIS A 583 30.69 -51.83 10.46
C HIS A 583 29.34 -52.57 10.39
N GLY A 584 29.31 -53.85 10.77
CA GLY A 584 28.08 -54.65 10.78
C GLY A 584 27.82 -55.46 9.50
N ARG A 585 28.75 -56.33 9.10
CA ARG A 585 28.47 -57.40 8.13
C ARG A 585 27.60 -58.49 8.78
N GLY A 586 26.31 -58.19 8.92
CA GLY A 586 25.29 -59.11 9.44
C GLY A 586 24.41 -59.73 8.35
N ALA A 587 23.39 -60.49 8.76
CA ALA A 587 22.46 -61.16 7.84
C ALA A 587 21.67 -60.19 6.94
N SER A 588 21.36 -58.98 7.43
CA SER A 588 20.66 -57.94 6.65
C SER A 588 21.49 -57.42 5.47
N HIS A 589 22.80 -57.24 5.67
CA HIS A 589 23.73 -56.87 4.60
C HIS A 589 23.80 -57.96 3.52
N LYS A 590 24.00 -59.23 3.92
CA LYS A 590 24.05 -60.35 2.96
C LYS A 590 22.74 -60.47 2.17
N LYS A 591 21.59 -60.29 2.83
CA LYS A 591 20.27 -60.25 2.17
C LYS A 591 20.17 -59.13 1.12
N ALA A 592 20.52 -57.89 1.48
CA ALA A 592 20.49 -56.75 0.55
C ALA A 592 21.43 -56.95 -0.65
N ALA A 593 22.63 -57.51 -0.41
CA ALA A 593 23.59 -57.84 -1.45
C ALA A 593 23.05 -58.90 -2.42
N HIS A 594 22.46 -59.99 -1.95
CA HIS A 594 21.87 -61.01 -2.83
C HIS A 594 20.72 -60.45 -3.69
N VAL A 595 19.86 -59.61 -3.11
CA VAL A 595 18.78 -58.97 -3.88
C VAL A 595 19.37 -58.06 -4.97
N LEU A 596 20.45 -57.33 -4.67
CA LEU A 596 21.18 -56.55 -5.66
C LEU A 596 21.76 -57.44 -6.77
N TYR A 597 22.35 -58.59 -6.42
CA TYR A 597 22.91 -59.54 -7.39
C TYR A 597 21.83 -60.04 -8.36
N ASP A 598 20.71 -60.53 -7.82
CA ASP A 598 19.63 -61.09 -8.61
C ASP A 598 19.02 -60.05 -9.53
N ARG A 599 18.78 -58.83 -9.02
CA ARG A 599 18.20 -57.75 -9.81
C ARG A 599 19.17 -57.26 -10.89
N LEU A 600 20.44 -57.06 -10.54
CA LEU A 600 21.46 -56.66 -11.49
C LEU A 600 21.62 -57.71 -12.58
N ASN A 601 21.71 -58.99 -12.24
CA ASN A 601 21.77 -60.08 -13.21
C ASN A 601 20.61 -60.02 -14.22
N ASN A 602 19.39 -59.85 -13.73
CA ASN A 602 18.20 -59.85 -14.60
C ASN A 602 18.10 -58.62 -15.51
N LEU A 603 18.55 -57.45 -15.06
CA LEU A 603 18.36 -56.18 -15.77
C LEU A 603 19.62 -55.64 -16.46
N PHE A 604 20.81 -56.23 -16.25
CA PHE A 604 22.05 -55.70 -16.80
C PHE A 604 21.99 -55.63 -18.33
N SER A 605 22.14 -54.42 -18.84
CA SER A 605 21.98 -54.08 -20.25
C SER A 605 23.03 -53.05 -20.67
N LYS A 606 22.96 -52.55 -21.90
CA LYS A 606 23.85 -51.47 -22.37
C LYS A 606 23.72 -50.18 -21.54
N GLU A 607 22.57 -49.94 -20.90
CA GLU A 607 22.34 -48.74 -20.08
C GLU A 607 23.20 -48.74 -18.81
N PHE A 608 23.56 -49.93 -18.30
CA PHE A 608 24.42 -50.09 -17.12
C PHE A 608 25.93 -50.01 -17.45
N MET A 609 26.30 -49.67 -18.69
CA MET A 609 27.69 -49.64 -19.16
C MET A 609 28.37 -48.28 -18.90
N SER A 610 28.03 -47.57 -17.82
CA SER A 610 28.76 -46.36 -17.45
C SER A 610 30.17 -46.72 -16.97
N GLU A 611 31.18 -45.92 -17.35
CA GLU A 611 32.58 -46.15 -16.95
C GLU A 611 32.73 -46.26 -15.42
N ASN A 612 32.02 -45.41 -14.67
CA ASN A 612 32.03 -45.44 -13.22
C ASN A 612 31.48 -46.75 -12.64
N LEU A 613 30.31 -47.20 -13.11
CA LEU A 613 29.70 -48.43 -12.61
C LEU A 613 30.55 -49.65 -12.99
N LEU A 614 31.05 -49.72 -14.22
CA LEU A 614 31.94 -50.80 -14.66
C LEU A 614 33.24 -50.85 -13.86
N SER A 615 33.83 -49.69 -13.56
CA SER A 615 35.02 -49.61 -12.72
C SER A 615 34.76 -50.18 -11.33
N LYS A 616 33.63 -49.81 -10.70
CA LYS A 616 33.20 -50.32 -9.38
C LYS A 616 32.90 -51.81 -9.41
N ILE A 617 32.17 -52.28 -10.42
CA ILE A 617 31.90 -53.71 -10.60
C ILE A 617 33.21 -54.49 -10.64
N LEU A 618 34.23 -54.00 -11.34
CA LEU A 618 35.49 -54.71 -11.52
C LEU A 618 36.47 -54.59 -10.35
N SER A 619 36.51 -53.45 -9.66
CA SER A 619 37.53 -53.16 -8.64
C SER A 619 37.04 -53.35 -7.20
N MET A 620 35.73 -53.35 -6.98
CA MET A 620 35.17 -53.43 -5.63
C MET A 620 35.04 -54.88 -5.18
N SER A 621 35.29 -55.15 -3.90
CA SER A 621 35.00 -56.46 -3.31
C SER A 621 33.53 -56.52 -2.92
N TRP A 622 32.68 -56.87 -3.88
CA TRP A 622 31.22 -56.86 -3.70
C TRP A 622 30.57 -58.24 -3.85
N LEU A 623 31.35 -59.29 -4.16
CA LEU A 623 30.84 -60.65 -4.36
C LEU A 623 31.13 -61.53 -3.15
N TYR A 624 30.09 -62.12 -2.57
CA TYR A 624 30.25 -63.16 -1.56
C TYR A 624 30.87 -64.43 -2.16
N VAL A 625 31.80 -65.02 -1.41
CA VAL A 625 32.40 -66.33 -1.66
C VAL A 625 32.00 -67.31 -0.58
N ASP A 626 32.23 -68.61 -0.79
CA ASP A 626 31.85 -69.69 0.14
C ASP A 626 32.31 -69.49 1.60
N SER A 627 33.33 -68.65 1.85
CA SER A 627 33.85 -68.30 3.19
C SER A 627 33.13 -67.12 3.86
N ASP A 628 32.02 -66.62 3.28
CA ASP A 628 31.32 -65.37 3.69
C ASP A 628 32.18 -64.08 3.58
N GLU A 629 33.34 -64.18 2.92
CA GLU A 629 34.18 -63.03 2.59
C GLU A 629 33.71 -62.37 1.29
N LEU A 630 34.09 -61.10 1.10
CA LEU A 630 33.82 -60.36 -0.12
C LEU A 630 35.06 -60.36 -1.01
N CYS A 631 34.86 -60.60 -2.30
CA CYS A 631 35.91 -60.65 -3.30
C CYS A 631 35.55 -59.79 -4.51
N CYS A 632 36.55 -59.29 -5.25
CA CYS A 632 36.31 -58.61 -6.51
C CYS A 632 36.21 -59.62 -7.66
N PRO A 633 35.48 -59.33 -8.76
CA PRO A 633 35.30 -60.30 -9.84
C PRO A 633 36.60 -60.76 -10.52
N ARG A 634 37.68 -59.97 -10.41
CA ARG A 634 39.01 -60.32 -10.94
C ARG A 634 39.71 -61.41 -10.12
N GLU A 635 39.39 -61.50 -8.84
CA GLU A 635 40.04 -62.40 -7.89
C GLU A 635 39.25 -63.70 -7.69
N CYS A 636 37.94 -63.71 -7.94
CA CYS A 636 37.09 -64.89 -7.83
C CYS A 636 36.58 -65.42 -9.17
N ARG A 637 36.02 -66.63 -9.15
CA ARG A 637 35.41 -67.31 -10.31
C ARG A 637 34.00 -67.81 -9.98
N PRO A 638 33.12 -67.99 -10.98
CA PRO A 638 31.80 -68.57 -10.78
C PRO A 638 31.89 -70.07 -10.41
N LYS A 639 30.79 -70.64 -9.90
CA LYS A 639 30.73 -72.03 -9.42
C LYS A 639 31.11 -73.06 -10.47
N GLU A 640 30.83 -72.78 -11.75
CA GLU A 640 31.17 -73.69 -12.85
C GLU A 640 32.67 -73.92 -13.02
N ASP A 641 33.51 -72.93 -12.67
CA ASP A 641 34.97 -73.03 -12.82
C ASP A 641 35.65 -73.71 -11.62
N ARG A 642 34.88 -74.13 -10.60
CA ARG A 642 35.40 -74.78 -9.38
C ARG A 642 36.30 -75.96 -9.70
N CYS A 643 35.95 -76.76 -10.70
CA CYS A 643 36.74 -77.91 -11.16
C CYS A 643 38.10 -77.53 -11.78
N LEU A 644 38.26 -76.29 -12.26
CA LEU A 644 39.48 -75.83 -12.93
C LEU A 644 40.44 -75.14 -11.96
N VAL A 645 39.94 -74.38 -10.98
CA VAL A 645 40.78 -73.56 -10.09
C VAL A 645 40.83 -74.08 -8.65
N GLY A 646 39.89 -74.92 -8.24
CA GLY A 646 39.81 -75.46 -6.87
C GLY A 646 39.94 -74.37 -5.81
N GLY A 647 40.84 -74.58 -4.83
CA GLY A 647 41.14 -73.60 -3.78
C GLY A 647 42.14 -72.50 -4.18
N GLN A 648 42.62 -72.46 -5.44
CA GLN A 648 43.61 -71.47 -5.90
C GLN A 648 42.99 -70.11 -6.23
N MET A 649 41.67 -70.06 -6.38
CA MET A 649 40.87 -68.84 -6.50
C MET A 649 39.57 -69.00 -5.70
N PRO A 650 39.10 -67.97 -4.98
CA PRO A 650 37.79 -68.00 -4.33
C PRO A 650 36.65 -68.27 -5.34
N ILE A 651 35.68 -69.07 -4.92
CA ILE A 651 34.48 -69.36 -5.70
C ILE A 651 33.34 -68.47 -5.22
N SER A 652 32.77 -67.68 -6.12
CA SER A 652 31.66 -66.79 -5.81
C SER A 652 30.37 -67.57 -5.62
N GLU A 653 29.58 -67.17 -4.62
CA GLU A 653 28.21 -67.66 -4.44
C GLU A 653 27.31 -67.26 -5.61
N PHE A 654 27.60 -66.12 -6.24
CA PHE A 654 26.88 -65.55 -7.37
C PHE A 654 27.42 -66.11 -8.69
N SER A 655 26.51 -66.55 -9.55
CA SER A 655 26.84 -67.07 -10.89
C SER A 655 25.86 -66.47 -11.90
N PRO A 656 26.23 -65.34 -12.55
CA PRO A 656 25.32 -64.57 -13.40
C PRO A 656 24.95 -65.37 -14.65
N SER A 657 23.64 -65.48 -14.91
CA SER A 657 23.11 -66.00 -16.17
C SER A 657 23.18 -64.96 -17.30
N ASN A 658 23.32 -63.68 -16.98
CA ASN A 658 23.42 -62.60 -17.96
C ASN A 658 24.79 -62.58 -18.63
N ALA A 659 24.80 -62.81 -19.95
CA ALA A 659 26.02 -62.92 -20.74
C ALA A 659 26.85 -61.62 -20.76
N LEU A 660 26.19 -60.45 -20.83
CA LEU A 660 26.88 -59.16 -20.83
C LEU A 660 27.55 -58.88 -19.48
N LEU A 661 26.85 -59.18 -18.39
CA LEU A 661 27.42 -59.01 -17.05
C LEU A 661 28.61 -59.95 -16.84
N ARG A 662 28.47 -61.22 -17.26
CA ARG A 662 29.54 -62.23 -17.20
C ARG A 662 30.76 -61.84 -18.03
N GLU A 663 30.55 -61.29 -19.22
CA GLU A 663 31.63 -60.76 -20.07
C GLU A 663 32.37 -59.63 -19.35
N ARG A 664 31.64 -58.67 -18.79
CA ARG A 664 32.24 -57.52 -18.10
C ARG A 664 32.95 -57.88 -16.80
N MET A 665 32.54 -58.93 -16.11
CA MET A 665 33.27 -59.49 -14.97
C MET A 665 34.55 -60.23 -15.36
N GLY A 666 34.79 -60.51 -16.66
CA GLY A 666 35.91 -61.34 -17.10
C GLY A 666 35.69 -62.84 -16.89
N TRP A 667 34.43 -63.27 -16.74
CA TRP A 667 34.06 -64.66 -16.48
C TRP A 667 33.63 -65.43 -17.74
N THR A 668 33.75 -64.80 -18.92
CA THR A 668 33.67 -65.47 -20.22
C THR A 668 35.03 -65.97 -20.68
N SER A 669 36.12 -65.32 -20.27
CA SER A 669 37.48 -65.80 -20.50
C SER A 669 37.79 -66.98 -19.59
N ALA A 670 38.53 -67.95 -20.13
CA ALA A 670 38.98 -69.12 -19.37
C ALA A 670 39.87 -68.69 -18.19
N PRO A 671 39.87 -69.43 -17.05
CA PRO A 671 40.67 -69.07 -15.88
C PRO A 671 42.18 -68.93 -16.19
N PRO A 672 42.96 -68.19 -15.39
CA PRO A 672 44.41 -68.07 -15.58
C PRO A 672 45.13 -69.42 -15.52
N LEU A 673 46.05 -69.66 -16.47
CA LEU A 673 46.73 -70.94 -16.63
C LEU A 673 47.57 -71.32 -15.40
N ASP A 674 48.24 -70.36 -14.77
CA ASP A 674 49.03 -70.55 -13.56
C ASP A 674 48.18 -71.08 -12.40
N LYS A 675 46.95 -70.57 -12.24
CA LYS A 675 46.01 -71.01 -11.20
C LYS A 675 45.48 -72.41 -11.46
N VAL A 676 45.15 -72.71 -12.73
CA VAL A 676 44.70 -74.06 -13.12
C VAL A 676 45.81 -75.09 -12.93
N LEU A 677 47.04 -74.76 -13.32
CA LEU A 677 48.20 -75.64 -13.12
C LEU A 677 48.49 -75.83 -11.62
N ALA A 678 48.47 -74.77 -10.82
CA ALA A 678 48.65 -74.89 -9.37
C ALA A 678 47.56 -75.78 -8.72
N HIS A 679 46.31 -75.67 -9.18
CA HIS A 679 45.23 -76.55 -8.71
C HIS A 679 45.50 -77.99 -9.10
N PHE A 680 45.86 -78.23 -10.36
CA PHE A 680 46.14 -79.56 -10.87
C PHE A 680 47.31 -80.23 -10.15
N LEU A 681 48.39 -79.50 -9.90
CA LEU A 681 49.52 -79.99 -9.11
C LEU A 681 49.12 -80.33 -7.67
N SER A 682 48.29 -79.49 -7.04
CA SER A 682 47.76 -79.77 -5.69
C SER A 682 46.92 -81.05 -5.65
N LEU A 683 46.14 -81.34 -6.70
CA LEU A 683 45.38 -82.60 -6.82
C LEU A 683 46.32 -83.82 -6.93
N ILE A 684 47.41 -83.71 -7.71
CA ILE A 684 48.41 -84.77 -7.86
C ILE A 684 49.16 -85.03 -6.53
N GLU A 685 49.54 -83.97 -5.81
CA GLU A 685 50.20 -84.09 -4.50
C GLU A 685 49.28 -84.72 -3.44
N GLN A 686 47.99 -84.36 -3.43
CA GLN A 686 47.00 -84.97 -2.55
C GLN A 686 46.82 -86.47 -2.83
N GLU A 687 46.88 -86.90 -4.09
CA GLU A 687 46.86 -88.33 -4.43
C GLU A 687 48.13 -89.05 -3.95
N SER A 688 49.29 -88.40 -4.12
CA SER A 688 50.60 -88.96 -3.74
C SER A 688 50.75 -89.21 -2.23
N THR A 689 50.03 -88.43 -1.41
CA THR A 689 50.09 -88.48 0.06
C THR A 689 49.06 -89.42 0.70
N VAL A 690 47.97 -89.76 0.01
CA VAL A 690 46.96 -90.71 0.48
C VAL A 690 47.40 -92.15 0.15
N ASN A 691 48.23 -92.69 1.03
CA ASN A 691 48.76 -94.05 0.94
C ASN A 691 47.67 -95.08 1.32
N ASN A 692 47.34 -95.99 0.40
CA ASN A 692 46.66 -97.29 0.59
C ASN A 692 45.34 -97.34 1.38
N ASN A 693 44.19 -97.18 0.69
CA ASN A 693 43.01 -98.09 0.77
C ASN A 693 41.67 -97.52 0.23
N TYR A 694 41.68 -96.44 -0.55
CA TYR A 694 40.50 -96.10 -1.37
C TYR A 694 40.96 -95.67 -2.76
N HIS A 695 40.80 -96.56 -3.74
CA HIS A 695 40.70 -96.16 -5.14
C HIS A 695 39.49 -95.22 -5.29
N SER A 696 39.58 -94.27 -6.23
CA SER A 696 38.55 -93.30 -6.66
C SER A 696 38.42 -92.00 -5.85
N ARG A 697 39.08 -90.94 -6.34
CA ARG A 697 38.56 -89.55 -6.24
C ARG A 697 38.90 -88.68 -7.46
N LEU A 698 39.93 -89.01 -8.23
CA LEU A 698 40.35 -88.22 -9.40
C LEU A 698 39.50 -88.44 -10.67
N GLU A 699 38.74 -89.54 -10.74
CA GLU A 699 38.20 -90.01 -12.03
C GLU A 699 36.86 -89.41 -12.49
N ASP A 700 36.03 -88.76 -11.68
CA ASP A 700 34.63 -88.57 -12.15
C ASP A 700 34.22 -87.20 -12.72
N HIS A 701 35.06 -86.16 -12.73
CA HIS A 701 34.87 -85.04 -13.69
C HIS A 701 36.01 -84.01 -13.72
N ASP A 702 36.67 -83.75 -12.59
CA ASP A 702 37.53 -82.57 -12.44
C ASP A 702 38.81 -82.63 -13.30
N VAL A 703 39.54 -83.76 -13.27
CA VAL A 703 40.77 -83.94 -14.08
C VAL A 703 40.46 -83.92 -15.58
N ALA A 704 39.30 -84.47 -15.99
CA ALA A 704 38.89 -84.45 -17.39
C ALA A 704 38.64 -83.02 -17.90
N GLN A 705 38.04 -82.14 -17.09
CA GLN A 705 37.86 -80.73 -17.45
C GLN A 705 39.19 -79.98 -17.50
N ILE A 706 40.13 -80.26 -16.57
CA ILE A 706 41.48 -79.70 -16.59
C ILE A 706 42.22 -80.13 -17.87
N TYR A 707 42.20 -81.41 -18.25
CA TYR A 707 42.81 -81.86 -19.50
C TYR A 707 42.20 -81.22 -20.73
N LYS A 708 40.87 -81.08 -20.78
CA LYS A 708 40.19 -80.37 -21.87
C LYS A 708 40.66 -78.91 -21.95
N TYR A 709 40.82 -78.24 -20.81
CA TYR A 709 41.36 -76.89 -20.73
C TYR A 709 42.82 -76.82 -21.23
N LEU A 710 43.69 -77.71 -20.75
CA LEU A 710 45.10 -77.75 -21.15
C LEU A 710 45.26 -78.06 -22.65
N ALA A 711 44.47 -79.00 -23.18
CA ALA A 711 44.46 -79.34 -24.61
C ALA A 711 44.14 -78.12 -25.50
N ALA A 712 43.23 -77.25 -25.07
CA ALA A 712 42.91 -76.02 -25.78
C ALA A 712 44.06 -74.98 -25.70
N LYS A 713 44.78 -74.92 -24.57
CA LYS A 713 45.88 -73.96 -24.34
C LYS A 713 47.20 -74.36 -25.00
N VAL A 714 47.42 -75.64 -25.23
CA VAL A 714 48.63 -76.17 -25.90
C VAL A 714 48.84 -75.63 -27.32
N GLN A 715 47.78 -75.13 -27.97
CA GLN A 715 47.88 -74.49 -29.30
C GLN A 715 48.63 -73.15 -29.26
N ASP A 716 48.75 -72.52 -28.09
CA ASP A 716 49.53 -71.29 -27.89
C ASP A 716 50.94 -71.64 -27.41
N HIS A 717 51.97 -71.14 -28.12
CA HIS A 717 53.38 -71.44 -27.83
C HIS A 717 53.81 -71.01 -26.42
N THR A 718 53.28 -69.88 -25.92
CA THR A 718 53.63 -69.37 -24.59
C THR A 718 53.03 -70.25 -23.50
N SER A 719 51.75 -70.58 -23.62
CA SER A 719 51.05 -71.50 -22.74
C SER A 719 51.68 -72.90 -22.75
N LEU A 720 52.08 -73.41 -23.93
CA LEU A 720 52.77 -74.69 -24.06
C LEU A 720 54.08 -74.74 -23.28
N ALA A 721 54.90 -73.69 -23.37
CA ALA A 721 56.15 -73.60 -22.62
C ALA A 721 55.92 -73.61 -21.11
N ALA A 722 54.92 -72.86 -20.63
CA ALA A 722 54.53 -72.83 -19.22
C ALA A 722 54.02 -74.19 -18.72
N ILE A 723 53.17 -74.88 -19.50
CA ILE A 723 52.66 -76.22 -19.16
C ILE A 723 53.79 -77.24 -19.12
N LYS A 724 54.69 -77.23 -20.12
CA LYS A 724 55.87 -78.12 -20.15
C LYS A 724 56.74 -77.93 -18.91
N MET A 725 57.02 -76.68 -18.55
CA MET A 725 57.81 -76.36 -17.38
C MET A 725 57.15 -76.83 -16.09
N ALA A 726 55.84 -76.59 -15.94
CA ALA A 726 55.09 -76.94 -14.73
C ALA A 726 54.90 -78.46 -14.55
N LEU A 727 54.84 -79.24 -15.64
CA LEU A 727 54.58 -80.68 -15.60
C LEU A 727 55.85 -81.55 -15.81
N HIS A 728 57.01 -80.93 -16.03
CA HIS A 728 58.25 -81.65 -16.28
C HIS A 728 58.64 -82.53 -15.08
N GLY A 729 58.74 -83.84 -15.31
CA GLY A 729 59.12 -84.82 -14.29
C GLY A 729 58.02 -85.15 -13.27
N ILE A 730 56.80 -84.61 -13.43
CA ILE A 730 55.67 -84.86 -12.53
C ILE A 730 54.76 -85.93 -13.14
N PRO A 731 54.27 -86.92 -12.36
CA PRO A 731 53.32 -87.91 -12.85
C PRO A 731 51.95 -87.25 -13.01
N TRP A 732 51.63 -86.81 -14.23
CA TRP A 732 50.40 -86.06 -14.51
C TRP A 732 49.43 -86.79 -15.43
N ILE A 733 49.83 -87.92 -16.02
CA ILE A 733 49.02 -88.66 -17.01
C ILE A 733 48.20 -89.73 -16.31
N LEU A 734 46.88 -89.53 -16.25
CA LEU A 734 45.96 -90.45 -15.58
C LEU A 734 45.59 -91.62 -16.50
N VAL A 735 45.97 -92.84 -16.12
CA VAL A 735 45.58 -94.08 -16.81
C VAL A 735 45.01 -95.06 -15.79
N SER A 736 43.71 -95.38 -15.93
CA SER A 736 42.99 -96.34 -15.08
C SER A 736 43.19 -96.08 -13.57
N GLY A 737 42.95 -94.84 -13.16
CA GLY A 737 43.03 -94.42 -11.76
C GLY A 737 44.44 -94.29 -11.18
N ARG A 738 45.49 -94.23 -12.00
CA ARG A 738 46.88 -93.99 -11.58
C ARG A 738 47.57 -92.94 -12.44
N MET A 739 48.37 -92.09 -11.81
CA MET A 739 49.18 -91.08 -12.50
C MET A 739 50.56 -91.60 -12.91
N TYR A 740 50.96 -91.29 -14.15
CA TYR A 740 52.25 -91.67 -14.73
C TYR A 740 53.00 -90.44 -15.27
N THR A 741 54.33 -90.52 -15.26
CA THR A 741 55.21 -89.57 -15.95
C THR A 741 55.27 -89.88 -17.45
N VAL A 742 55.67 -88.91 -18.26
CA VAL A 742 55.75 -89.03 -19.73
C VAL A 742 56.62 -90.22 -20.18
N ASP A 743 57.72 -90.50 -19.47
CA ASP A 743 58.63 -91.61 -19.77
C ASP A 743 58.06 -93.01 -19.46
N ARG A 744 56.91 -93.09 -18.77
CA ARG A 744 56.28 -94.34 -18.32
C ARG A 744 54.97 -94.66 -19.03
N VAL A 745 54.66 -93.93 -20.10
CA VAL A 745 53.46 -94.17 -20.89
C VAL A 745 53.76 -94.31 -22.37
N ALA A 746 52.93 -95.07 -23.08
CA ALA A 746 53.01 -95.21 -24.54
C ALA A 746 51.60 -95.20 -25.17
N PHE A 747 51.48 -94.72 -26.40
CA PHE A 747 50.21 -94.78 -27.16
C PHE A 747 49.83 -96.19 -27.59
N ARG A 748 50.82 -97.06 -27.82
CA ARG A 748 50.63 -98.44 -28.26
C ARG A 748 51.66 -99.33 -27.59
N MET A 749 51.21 -100.37 -26.91
CA MET A 749 52.07 -101.41 -26.34
C MET A 749 51.59 -102.78 -26.82
N ASP A 750 52.53 -103.65 -27.21
CA ASP A 750 52.21 -105.00 -27.65
C ASP A 750 52.00 -105.97 -26.46
N HIS A 751 52.44 -105.59 -25.26
CA HIS A 751 52.34 -106.36 -24.02
C HIS A 751 51.89 -105.48 -22.84
N ASN A 752 51.13 -106.06 -21.89
CA ASN A 752 50.70 -105.35 -20.69
C ASN A 752 51.84 -105.29 -19.66
N LEU A 753 52.42 -104.10 -19.49
CA LEU A 753 53.54 -103.82 -18.58
C LEU A 753 53.11 -103.06 -17.32
N SER A 754 51.81 -103.07 -17.00
CA SER A 754 51.28 -102.53 -15.74
C SER A 754 51.87 -103.30 -14.54
N PRO A 755 52.28 -102.62 -13.45
CA PRO A 755 52.06 -101.21 -13.13
C PRO A 755 53.21 -100.27 -13.50
N HIS A 756 54.26 -100.75 -14.18
CA HIS A 756 55.48 -99.95 -14.44
C HIS A 756 55.35 -99.06 -15.67
N PHE A 757 54.63 -99.54 -16.69
CA PHE A 757 54.28 -98.77 -17.89
C PHE A 757 52.78 -98.88 -18.17
N ALA A 758 52.17 -97.79 -18.63
CA ALA A 758 50.75 -97.71 -18.95
C ALA A 758 50.51 -97.32 -20.41
N GLN A 759 49.46 -97.91 -21.01
CA GLN A 759 49.03 -97.51 -22.34
C GLN A 759 47.98 -96.43 -22.23
N VAL A 760 48.22 -95.27 -22.84
CA VAL A 760 47.23 -94.18 -22.86
C VAL A 760 46.07 -94.58 -23.78
N PRO A 761 44.80 -94.50 -23.34
CA PRO A 761 43.66 -94.77 -24.20
C PRO A 761 43.59 -93.75 -25.35
N SER A 762 43.40 -94.23 -26.58
CA SER A 762 43.22 -93.37 -27.76
C SER A 762 42.00 -92.48 -27.54
N SER A 763 42.22 -91.16 -27.46
CA SER A 763 41.18 -90.22 -27.06
C SER A 763 41.35 -88.87 -27.76
N SER A 764 40.40 -87.96 -27.56
CA SER A 764 40.48 -86.58 -28.04
C SER A 764 41.65 -85.78 -27.43
N LEU A 765 42.38 -86.35 -26.47
CA LEU A 765 43.54 -85.75 -25.79
C LEU A 765 44.89 -86.15 -26.41
N ASP A 766 44.91 -86.97 -27.47
CA ASP A 766 46.16 -87.37 -28.16
C ASP A 766 47.03 -86.16 -28.56
N GLY A 767 46.39 -85.05 -28.95
CA GLY A 767 47.08 -83.80 -29.28
C GLY A 767 47.75 -83.13 -28.06
N LEU A 768 47.13 -83.20 -26.87
CA LEU A 768 47.71 -82.72 -25.62
C LEU A 768 48.94 -83.55 -25.25
N TYR A 769 48.79 -84.87 -25.24
CA TYR A 769 49.87 -85.80 -24.89
C TYR A 769 51.08 -85.65 -25.82
N ARG A 770 50.87 -85.68 -27.15
CA ARG A 770 51.96 -85.51 -28.14
C ARG A 770 52.67 -84.16 -28.06
N SER A 771 51.97 -83.11 -27.64
CA SER A 771 52.57 -81.77 -27.57
C SER A 771 53.46 -81.61 -26.34
N LEU A 772 53.17 -82.36 -25.27
CA LEU A 772 53.87 -82.30 -23.98
C LEU A 772 54.93 -83.39 -23.81
N GLY A 773 54.93 -84.43 -24.65
CA GLY A 773 55.84 -85.57 -24.60
C GLY A 773 55.87 -86.35 -25.91
#